data_AF-A0A9P7UFQ4-F1
#
_entry.id   AF-A0A9P7UFQ4-F1
#
_cell.length_a   1.000
_cell.length_b   1.000
_cell.length_c   1.000
_cell.angle_alpha   90.00
_cell.angle_beta   90.00
_cell.angle_gamma   90.00
#
_symmetry.space_group_name_H-M   'P 1'
#
loop_
_entity.id
_entity.type
_entity.pdbx_description
1 polymer ?
#
loop_
_entity_poly.entity_id
_entity_poly.type
_entity_poly.pdbx_seq_one_letter_code
_entity_poly.pdbx_strand_id
1 'polypeptide(L)'
;MMPTLPLVGPAVNSIKSFGQQSPPHPSWHGFTPGRRSYAPDASIVLVGIRGTGRSTLAVIAASALGFRLLDADQQFFQMTGLSRASYKTQHGTAEYRREELKLLHSMLFENPTKSIIACGPGAVEETGQAWLAEYGQTHPIIYVLRDAEDVKEHLKVWDTDAITRLFQLSGPTHRSISNFEFYNISDTLGKASGELATIPGHQSPRSLALKRVEYDFLGLIDSIMESDRQGSERYRATEGSASLPLERRPYTYSLNLPMSLVETAGPELRNITTTADVAELVIPVRELQATSTEFDDATANRVCRLLYAVRRFTRLPIILNFELESSSTGIMSGFSPEHASAYYLDVLNHGLRLAPEYLCVDLRCDENIIRDLVASKGTTKIIAHYTCNSLSPSGWRNPGLEDKMRLAEDLGCDVVRICREAKSTKDNFEIQHFKHGAGKPRDVTIPLIAYNTGRLGRMSCFMNPTFTPVTMNLLRRLAPGGSPHCLLTIREAQKALYSSFLLDPMYFGIYGTNASTSLSPCMHNPAFKFCGMPHEYKIFQQPTLNYLRKLISDENFGGASITAPFKKEVFAIVDFTSPEARAIGAVNTLVPLRSRNIESLLDRNRAGPVVALYGDNTDWIGIHTCIRHNLSPINGVKRRTTALVVGAGGMARAAIYGLLRLGVRTVLIHNRTTRTAEEVVRHFNGYRFTSDGASTPTEVNVSPKVDAAPNSPTIRVLESKDDKWPDDADFPTIVVSCISAREVDGESSADTSLPPGWLASPTGGVAIELSYTPLETPLLKQIRSMSDQGWIAVDGLSVLPEQGKRQFELFTARKPPIEMMRSPSVPKRNFFIFGHNISHTLSPTLHNTGFRELALPHHYGIHQTESVDASVESIINANDFGGASVTFPHKLQIGKLLDAVTPCAQKIGAVNTVLVEEDSEKGRRRLVGDNTDWHGIRRCIERSGLSDLRSSTALVLGAGGAARAACYAIQELGITQLLVVNRTISKAAEMAAQFPALDCHVFQTLEDAVSAERERDGPGKLSLKVIVACVPADDLGEEKIPAGLFGAEKGVLVEMAYRPQVTGMMKTASRHPGWTIFKGVDVLEEQAYAQFELWTGREAPVEAMRAALQAKIKER
;
A
#
# COMPACT_ATOMS: atom_id res chain seq x y z
N MET A 1 48.30 -15.25 -11.00
CA MET A 1 49.46 -14.84 -11.81
C MET A 1 49.01 -14.62 -13.23
N MET A 2 48.82 -13.36 -13.62
CA MET A 2 48.78 -12.85 -15.00
C MET A 2 49.08 -11.34 -14.93
N PRO A 3 49.75 -10.75 -15.93
CA PRO A 3 50.67 -9.65 -15.71
C PRO A 3 50.04 -8.27 -15.87
N THR A 4 50.56 -7.35 -15.07
CA THR A 4 50.46 -5.90 -15.18
C THR A 4 51.09 -5.38 -16.47
N LEU A 5 50.40 -4.48 -17.19
CA LEU A 5 50.94 -3.66 -18.28
C LEU A 5 50.73 -2.16 -17.99
N PRO A 6 51.62 -1.27 -18.48
CA PRO A 6 51.93 0.00 -17.83
C PRO A 6 51.11 1.22 -18.29
N LEU A 7 51.16 2.23 -17.43
CA LEU A 7 50.73 3.63 -17.59
C LEU A 7 51.33 4.30 -18.83
N VAL A 8 50.51 5.08 -19.56
CA VAL A 8 50.97 6.20 -20.42
C VAL A 8 50.15 7.45 -20.07
N GLY A 9 50.87 8.51 -19.72
CA GLY A 9 50.36 9.83 -19.31
C GLY A 9 49.88 10.72 -20.46
N PRO A 10 49.56 12.01 -20.17
CA PRO A 10 48.55 12.78 -20.88
C PRO A 10 49.10 13.50 -22.11
N ALA A 11 48.38 13.40 -23.23
CA ALA A 11 48.56 14.28 -24.39
C ALA A 11 47.50 15.40 -24.36
N VAL A 12 47.63 16.32 -23.40
CA VAL A 12 47.04 17.66 -23.49
C VAL A 12 48.14 18.55 -24.07
N ASN A 13 48.14 18.75 -25.39
CA ASN A 13 48.75 19.90 -26.09
C ASN A 13 48.69 19.68 -27.60
N SER A 14 47.59 20.11 -28.24
CA SER A 14 47.58 20.61 -29.61
C SER A 14 46.24 21.27 -29.96
N ILE A 15 45.99 22.45 -29.39
CA ILE A 15 45.09 23.42 -30.00
C ILE A 15 45.97 24.60 -30.39
N LYS A 16 46.40 24.62 -31.65
CA LYS A 16 47.05 25.79 -32.25
C LYS A 16 45.99 26.85 -32.54
N SER A 17 46.35 28.07 -32.17
CA SER A 17 45.77 29.37 -32.50
C SER A 17 44.82 29.41 -33.71
N PHE A 18 43.53 29.61 -33.44
CA PHE A 18 42.62 30.31 -34.35
C PHE A 18 42.31 31.68 -33.75
N GLY A 19 42.39 32.70 -34.60
CA GLY A 19 42.33 34.11 -34.21
C GLY A 19 41.05 34.50 -33.48
N GLN A 20 41.17 35.57 -32.69
CA GLN A 20 40.07 36.33 -32.12
C GLN A 20 39.13 36.82 -33.23
N GLN A 21 38.12 36.04 -33.55
CA GLN A 21 36.81 36.53 -33.94
C GLN A 21 35.83 35.81 -33.03
N SER A 22 35.14 36.57 -32.18
CA SER A 22 34.03 36.07 -31.39
C SER A 22 33.08 35.33 -32.34
N PRO A 23 32.76 34.05 -32.11
CA PRO A 23 31.74 33.39 -32.92
C PRO A 23 30.44 34.19 -32.74
N PRO A 24 29.64 34.40 -33.80
CA PRO A 24 28.31 34.94 -33.60
C PRO A 24 27.61 34.02 -32.60
N HIS A 25 27.12 34.60 -31.50
CA HIS A 25 26.27 33.87 -30.57
C HIS A 25 25.17 33.20 -31.41
N PRO A 26 25.02 31.86 -31.37
CA PRO A 26 23.90 31.22 -32.02
C PRO A 26 22.66 31.75 -31.29
N SER A 27 21.94 32.65 -31.95
CA SER A 27 20.64 33.09 -31.50
C SER A 27 19.78 31.86 -31.23
N TRP A 28 19.07 31.83 -30.11
CA TRP A 28 18.06 30.81 -29.78
C TRP A 28 16.94 30.66 -30.85
N HIS A 29 16.98 31.48 -31.90
CA HIS A 29 16.06 31.54 -33.05
C HIS A 29 16.25 30.46 -34.12
N GLY A 30 16.86 29.32 -33.80
CA GLY A 30 17.15 28.26 -34.80
C GLY A 30 16.07 27.20 -35.00
N PHE A 31 15.06 27.12 -34.12
CA PHE A 31 14.04 26.07 -34.21
C PHE A 31 12.64 26.70 -34.19
N THR A 32 12.02 26.80 -35.37
CA THR A 32 10.56 26.98 -35.47
C THR A 32 9.89 25.87 -34.67
N PRO A 33 8.91 26.16 -33.81
CA PRO A 33 8.32 25.14 -32.98
C PRO A 33 7.49 24.20 -33.88
N GLY A 34 8.12 23.10 -34.27
CA GLY A 34 7.48 22.04 -35.03
C GLY A 34 6.39 21.38 -34.19
N ARG A 35 5.38 20.84 -34.88
CA ARG A 35 4.30 20.09 -34.25
C ARG A 35 4.90 18.91 -33.46
N ARG A 36 4.81 18.94 -32.13
CA ARG A 36 5.29 17.87 -31.22
C ARG A 36 4.31 16.70 -31.16
N SER A 37 4.04 16.10 -32.32
CA SER A 37 3.08 15.02 -32.54
C SER A 37 3.75 13.97 -33.40
N TYR A 38 3.84 12.74 -32.90
CA TYR A 38 4.62 11.66 -33.51
C TYR A 38 3.78 10.40 -33.63
N ALA A 39 4.01 9.63 -34.69
CA ALA A 39 3.34 8.34 -34.88
C ALA A 39 3.66 7.38 -33.72
N PRO A 40 2.69 6.56 -33.25
CA PRO A 40 2.90 5.64 -32.13
C PRO A 40 4.03 4.61 -32.34
N ASP A 41 4.38 4.32 -33.59
CA ASP A 41 5.45 3.40 -33.98
C ASP A 41 6.71 4.12 -34.49
N ALA A 42 6.80 5.45 -34.37
CA ALA A 42 7.99 6.21 -34.72
C ALA A 42 9.19 5.80 -33.86
N SER A 43 10.36 5.68 -34.49
CA SER A 43 11.62 5.44 -33.78
C SER A 43 12.00 6.61 -32.86
N ILE A 44 12.59 6.30 -31.69
CA ILE A 44 12.99 7.30 -30.69
C ILE A 44 14.51 7.40 -30.65
N VAL A 45 15.04 8.62 -30.69
CA VAL A 45 16.48 8.88 -30.68
C VAL A 45 16.91 9.47 -29.34
N LEU A 46 17.98 8.94 -28.75
CA LEU A 46 18.60 9.47 -27.54
C LEU A 46 19.94 10.11 -27.88
N VAL A 47 20.13 11.38 -27.52
CA VAL A 47 21.38 12.14 -27.68
C VAL A 47 21.91 12.61 -26.32
N GLY A 48 23.22 12.85 -26.22
CA GLY A 48 23.87 13.30 -24.99
C GLY A 48 25.25 12.71 -24.79
N ILE A 49 25.95 13.22 -23.76
CA ILE A 49 27.34 12.87 -23.46
C ILE A 49 27.43 11.44 -22.90
N ARG A 50 28.57 10.77 -23.12
CA ARG A 50 28.88 9.47 -22.52
C ARG A 50 28.78 9.53 -20.98
N GLY A 51 28.22 8.49 -20.35
CA GLY A 51 28.06 8.39 -18.89
C GLY A 51 26.77 8.98 -18.32
N THR A 52 25.97 9.66 -19.14
CA THR A 52 24.62 10.16 -18.77
C THR A 52 23.58 9.04 -18.62
N GLY A 53 23.89 7.80 -19.06
CA GLY A 53 23.01 6.64 -18.93
C GLY A 53 22.17 6.31 -20.17
N ARG A 54 22.42 6.95 -21.32
CA ARG A 54 21.66 6.71 -22.58
C ARG A 54 21.51 5.24 -22.96
N SER A 55 22.57 4.45 -23.01
CA SER A 55 22.46 3.04 -23.42
C SER A 55 21.56 2.24 -22.46
N THR A 56 21.61 2.53 -21.15
CA THR A 56 20.70 1.92 -20.17
C THR A 56 19.25 2.34 -20.41
N LEU A 57 19.00 3.63 -20.62
CA LEU A 57 17.67 4.16 -20.94
C LEU A 57 17.13 3.58 -22.26
N ALA A 58 18.00 3.39 -23.25
CA ALA A 58 17.65 2.80 -24.54
C ALA A 58 17.20 1.34 -24.37
N VAL A 59 17.88 0.55 -23.53
CA VAL A 59 17.46 -0.82 -23.19
C VAL A 59 16.10 -0.82 -22.48
N ILE A 60 15.89 0.10 -21.53
CA ILE A 60 14.61 0.23 -20.81
C ILE A 60 13.47 0.51 -21.79
N ALA A 61 13.61 1.53 -22.64
CA ALA A 61 12.59 1.89 -23.63
C ALA A 61 12.34 0.77 -24.65
N ALA A 62 13.41 0.16 -25.18
CA ALA A 62 13.30 -0.93 -26.16
C ALA A 62 12.53 -2.13 -25.56
N SER A 63 12.82 -2.48 -24.31
CA SER A 63 12.14 -3.56 -23.59
C SER A 63 10.65 -3.22 -23.34
N ALA A 64 10.36 -2.00 -22.88
CA ALA A 64 8.99 -1.59 -22.54
C ALA A 64 8.08 -1.43 -23.77
N LEU A 65 8.60 -0.87 -24.86
CA LEU A 65 7.84 -0.65 -26.10
C LEU A 65 7.85 -1.87 -27.03
N GLY A 66 8.72 -2.85 -26.79
CA GLY A 66 8.96 -3.96 -27.72
C GLY A 66 9.63 -3.52 -29.02
N PHE A 67 10.40 -2.42 -28.97
CA PHE A 67 11.12 -1.86 -30.11
C PHE A 67 12.53 -2.47 -30.22
N ARG A 68 13.13 -2.45 -31.41
CA ARG A 68 14.50 -2.91 -31.61
C ARG A 68 15.49 -1.88 -31.07
N LEU A 69 16.49 -2.32 -30.32
CA LEU A 69 17.58 -1.45 -29.84
C LEU A 69 18.70 -1.34 -30.88
N LEU A 70 19.07 -0.11 -31.23
CA LEU A 70 20.23 0.23 -32.05
C LEU A 70 21.17 1.11 -31.23
N ASP A 71 22.15 0.49 -30.56
CA ASP A 71 23.22 1.20 -29.84
C ASP A 71 24.40 1.44 -30.78
N ALA A 72 24.78 2.69 -30.97
CA ALA A 72 25.78 3.04 -31.97
C ALA A 72 27.16 2.41 -31.69
N ASP A 73 27.54 2.19 -30.42
CA ASP A 73 28.84 1.62 -30.06
C ASP A 73 28.85 0.13 -30.46
N GLN A 74 27.75 -0.57 -30.16
CA GLN A 74 27.56 -1.96 -30.53
C GLN A 74 27.45 -2.14 -32.05
N GLN A 75 26.69 -1.27 -32.74
CA GLN A 75 26.54 -1.32 -34.19
C GLN A 75 27.86 -1.04 -34.91
N PHE A 76 28.65 -0.07 -34.43
CA PHE A 76 29.98 0.21 -34.99
C PHE A 76 30.90 -1.00 -34.85
N PHE A 77 30.90 -1.67 -33.70
CA PHE A 77 31.67 -2.90 -33.48
C PHE A 77 31.19 -4.05 -34.38
N GLN A 78 29.89 -4.22 -34.56
CA GLN A 78 29.32 -5.26 -35.43
C GLN A 78 29.69 -5.05 -36.91
N MET A 79 29.72 -3.80 -37.39
CA MET A 79 30.06 -3.49 -38.78
C MET A 79 31.56 -3.57 -39.06
N THR A 80 32.40 -3.11 -38.13
CA THR A 80 33.86 -2.96 -38.36
C THR A 80 34.71 -4.06 -37.73
N GLY A 81 34.14 -4.85 -36.80
CA GLY A 81 34.88 -5.82 -35.98
C GLY A 81 35.80 -5.21 -34.91
N LEU A 82 35.88 -3.88 -34.82
CA LEU A 82 36.79 -3.14 -33.94
C LEU A 82 36.03 -2.16 -33.04
N SER A 83 36.57 -1.91 -31.84
CA SER A 83 36.07 -0.80 -31.02
C SER A 83 36.38 0.53 -31.69
N ARG A 84 35.59 1.58 -31.43
CA ARG A 84 35.85 2.93 -31.99
C ARG A 84 37.24 3.46 -31.69
N ALA A 85 37.74 3.23 -30.46
CA ALA A 85 39.08 3.66 -30.06
C ALA A 85 40.15 2.94 -30.88
N SER A 86 40.03 1.61 -31.02
CA SER A 86 40.93 0.79 -31.82
C SER A 86 40.89 1.18 -33.30
N TYR A 87 39.69 1.37 -33.86
CA TYR A 87 39.48 1.77 -35.25
C TYR A 87 40.11 3.13 -35.53
N LYS A 88 39.89 4.12 -34.65
CA LYS A 88 40.48 5.46 -34.78
C LYS A 88 42.01 5.43 -34.72
N THR A 89 42.61 4.60 -33.86
CA THR A 89 44.07 4.42 -33.81
C THR A 89 44.62 3.76 -35.07
N GLN A 90 43.89 2.80 -35.65
CA GLN A 90 44.34 2.03 -36.81
C GLN A 90 44.15 2.77 -38.15
N HIS A 91 43.02 3.45 -38.33
CA HIS A 91 42.61 4.05 -39.62
C HIS A 91 42.65 5.59 -39.63
N GLY A 92 42.94 6.21 -38.48
CA GLY A 92 42.97 7.66 -38.33
C GLY A 92 41.60 8.31 -38.17
N THR A 93 41.60 9.60 -37.78
CA THR A 93 40.38 10.33 -37.41
C THR A 93 39.44 10.60 -38.60
N ALA A 94 39.97 10.84 -39.80
CA ALA A 94 39.16 11.16 -40.97
C ALA A 94 38.31 9.96 -41.44
N GLU A 95 38.92 8.78 -41.50
CA GLU A 95 38.26 7.52 -41.87
C GLU A 95 37.23 7.12 -40.81
N TYR A 96 37.60 7.21 -39.53
CA TYR A 96 36.69 7.00 -38.40
C TYR A 96 35.43 7.86 -38.50
N ARG A 97 35.57 9.16 -38.80
CA ARG A 97 34.43 10.08 -38.96
C ARG A 97 33.52 9.69 -40.12
N ARG A 98 34.10 9.29 -41.26
CA ARG A 98 33.33 8.86 -42.43
C ARG A 98 32.46 7.65 -42.11
N GLU A 99 33.03 6.63 -41.47
CA GLU A 99 32.28 5.44 -41.06
C GLU A 99 31.28 5.73 -39.93
N GLU A 100 31.60 6.64 -39.01
CA GLU A 100 30.66 7.07 -37.96
C GLU A 100 29.43 7.80 -38.53
N LEU A 101 29.61 8.69 -39.51
CA LEU A 101 28.50 9.37 -40.20
C LEU A 101 27.67 8.38 -41.03
N LYS A 102 28.32 7.46 -41.75
CA LYS A 102 27.62 6.42 -42.51
C LYS A 102 26.74 5.54 -41.60
N LEU A 103 27.27 5.16 -40.43
CA LEU A 103 26.52 4.45 -39.42
C LEU A 103 25.32 5.27 -38.92
N LEU A 104 25.52 6.56 -38.59
CA LEU A 104 24.45 7.43 -38.11
C LEU A 104 23.31 7.53 -39.13
N HIS A 105 23.63 7.73 -40.41
CA HIS A 105 22.64 7.80 -41.49
C HIS A 105 21.82 6.51 -41.60
N SER A 106 22.49 5.34 -41.64
CA SER A 106 21.81 4.04 -41.68
C SER A 106 20.91 3.85 -40.46
N MET A 107 21.40 4.15 -39.25
CA MET A 107 20.61 4.03 -38.03
C MET A 107 19.33 4.87 -38.07
N LEU A 108 19.39 6.12 -38.54
CA LEU A 108 18.23 7.02 -38.59
C LEU A 108 17.25 6.68 -39.71
N PHE A 109 17.73 6.61 -40.96
CA PHE A 109 16.87 6.62 -42.14
C PHE A 109 16.48 5.22 -42.66
N GLU A 110 17.26 4.17 -42.36
CA GLU A 110 16.87 2.79 -42.70
C GLU A 110 15.95 2.16 -41.64
N ASN A 111 15.80 2.82 -40.47
CA ASN A 111 15.06 2.29 -39.33
C ASN A 111 14.04 3.31 -38.78
N PRO A 112 13.11 3.83 -39.61
CA PRO A 112 12.21 4.92 -39.23
C PRO A 112 11.12 4.52 -38.23
N THR A 113 10.86 3.22 -38.06
CA THR A 113 9.82 2.72 -37.15
C THR A 113 10.34 1.65 -36.19
N LYS A 114 9.68 1.57 -35.03
CA LYS A 114 9.88 0.55 -33.97
C LYS A 114 11.32 0.32 -33.55
N SER A 115 12.14 1.37 -33.54
CA SER A 115 13.54 1.30 -33.10
C SER A 115 13.86 2.36 -32.03
N ILE A 116 14.72 2.01 -31.07
CA ILE A 116 15.30 2.94 -30.10
C ILE A 116 16.77 3.11 -30.45
N ILE A 117 17.17 4.34 -30.75
CA ILE A 117 18.47 4.68 -31.32
C ILE A 117 19.29 5.44 -30.28
N ALA A 118 20.37 4.85 -29.78
CA ALA A 118 21.34 5.54 -28.93
C ALA A 118 22.52 6.01 -29.79
N CYS A 119 22.55 7.30 -30.15
CA CYS A 119 23.52 7.86 -31.11
C CYS A 119 24.98 7.81 -30.62
N GLY A 120 25.96 7.81 -31.51
CA GLY A 120 27.37 7.99 -31.15
C GLY A 120 27.78 9.47 -31.01
N PRO A 121 29.07 9.74 -30.74
CA PRO A 121 29.66 11.08 -30.85
C PRO A 121 29.37 11.82 -32.16
N GLY A 122 29.15 11.11 -33.28
CA GLY A 122 28.81 11.69 -34.58
C GLY A 122 27.55 12.55 -34.61
N ALA A 123 26.69 12.49 -33.59
CA ALA A 123 25.49 13.33 -33.47
C ALA A 123 25.79 14.83 -33.35
N VAL A 124 26.95 15.20 -32.79
CA VAL A 124 27.32 16.61 -32.60
C VAL A 124 28.18 17.17 -33.73
N GLU A 125 28.47 16.40 -34.78
CA GLU A 125 29.16 16.89 -35.98
C GLU A 125 28.19 17.62 -36.93
N GLU A 126 28.66 18.57 -37.72
CA GLU A 126 27.82 19.45 -38.56
C GLU A 126 26.82 18.69 -39.46
N THR A 127 27.29 17.66 -40.18
CA THR A 127 26.41 16.80 -40.99
C THR A 127 25.42 15.99 -40.15
N GLY A 128 25.87 15.47 -39.00
CA GLY A 128 25.01 14.73 -38.08
C GLY A 128 23.93 15.62 -37.46
N GLN A 129 24.26 16.88 -37.15
CA GLN A 129 23.31 17.88 -36.67
C GLN A 129 22.23 18.16 -37.71
N ALA A 130 22.61 18.33 -38.98
CA ALA A 130 21.65 18.55 -40.07
C ALA A 130 20.66 17.39 -40.21
N TRP A 131 21.15 16.13 -40.20
CA TRP A 131 20.29 14.95 -40.27
C TRP A 131 19.38 14.80 -39.05
N LEU A 132 19.89 15.07 -37.84
CA LEU A 132 19.07 15.01 -36.64
C LEU A 132 18.02 16.13 -36.60
N ALA A 133 18.36 17.34 -37.07
CA ALA A 133 17.40 18.44 -37.19
C ALA A 133 16.28 18.12 -38.20
N GLU A 134 16.61 17.47 -39.32
CA GLU A 134 15.63 16.96 -40.29
C GLU A 134 14.77 15.84 -39.68
N TYR A 135 15.42 14.84 -39.08
CA TYR A 135 14.74 13.69 -38.47
C TYR A 135 13.81 14.11 -37.32
N GLY A 136 14.22 15.11 -36.54
CA GLY A 136 13.46 15.66 -35.42
C GLY A 136 12.12 16.33 -35.80
N GLN A 137 11.86 16.53 -37.09
CA GLN A 137 10.57 17.03 -37.57
C GLN A 137 9.49 15.94 -37.54
N THR A 138 9.88 14.67 -37.72
CA THR A 138 8.95 13.54 -37.80
C THR A 138 9.13 12.52 -36.68
N HIS A 139 10.22 12.62 -35.91
CA HIS A 139 10.58 11.66 -34.87
C HIS A 139 11.03 12.34 -33.58
N PRO A 140 10.76 11.74 -32.42
CA PRO A 140 11.17 12.31 -31.14
C PRO A 140 12.67 12.11 -30.88
N ILE A 141 13.37 13.22 -30.62
CA ILE A 141 14.78 13.22 -30.18
C ILE A 141 14.87 13.73 -28.75
N ILE A 142 15.42 12.91 -27.85
CA ILE A 142 15.52 13.18 -26.40
C ILE A 142 16.98 13.43 -26.02
N TYR A 143 17.25 14.62 -25.48
CA TYR A 143 18.54 14.96 -24.88
C TYR A 143 18.60 14.50 -23.42
N VAL A 144 19.56 13.62 -23.11
CA VAL A 144 19.74 13.04 -21.77
C VAL A 144 20.83 13.80 -20.99
N LEU A 145 20.42 14.36 -19.85
CA LEU A 145 21.23 15.12 -18.91
C LEU A 145 21.50 14.30 -17.63
N ARG A 146 22.59 14.59 -16.92
CA ARG A 146 22.94 13.98 -15.62
C ARG A 146 23.92 14.88 -14.86
N ASP A 147 23.89 14.85 -13.52
CA ASP A 147 24.86 15.57 -12.69
C ASP A 147 26.30 15.16 -13.04
N ALA A 148 27.20 16.16 -13.15
CA ALA A 148 28.59 15.93 -13.52
C ALA A 148 29.32 14.98 -12.55
N GLU A 149 29.02 15.08 -11.25
CA GLU A 149 29.61 14.21 -10.22
C GLU A 149 29.17 12.74 -10.41
N ASP A 150 27.90 12.50 -10.77
CA ASP A 150 27.39 11.16 -11.02
C ASP A 150 27.98 10.55 -12.31
N VAL A 151 28.24 11.38 -13.32
CA VAL A 151 28.94 10.96 -14.54
C VAL A 151 30.38 10.58 -14.22
N LYS A 152 31.08 11.35 -13.38
CA LYS A 152 32.42 11.03 -12.90
C LYS A 152 32.45 9.72 -12.13
N GLU A 153 31.53 9.52 -11.17
CA GLU A 153 31.47 8.28 -10.39
C GLU A 153 31.27 7.05 -11.29
N HIS A 154 30.49 7.20 -12.36
CA HIS A 154 30.25 6.14 -13.33
C HIS A 154 31.45 5.88 -14.26
N LEU A 155 32.05 6.93 -14.82
CA LEU A 155 33.14 6.79 -15.80
C LEU A 155 34.51 6.56 -15.16
N LYS A 156 34.75 7.01 -13.91
CA LYS A 156 35.99 6.90 -13.12
C LYS A 156 37.28 7.40 -13.79
N VAL A 157 37.18 8.00 -14.97
CA VAL A 157 38.31 8.38 -15.83
C VAL A 157 38.40 9.90 -16.03
N TRP A 158 37.30 10.63 -15.82
CA TRP A 158 37.22 12.09 -16.05
C TRP A 158 36.98 12.86 -14.76
N ASP A 159 37.51 14.08 -14.69
CA ASP A 159 37.31 15.00 -13.57
C ASP A 159 35.98 15.79 -13.70
N THR A 160 35.42 16.22 -12.58
CA THR A 160 34.11 16.90 -12.52
C THR A 160 34.13 18.21 -13.32
N ASP A 161 35.22 18.97 -13.24
CA ASP A 161 35.36 20.25 -13.96
C ASP A 161 35.45 20.04 -15.48
N ALA A 162 36.14 18.98 -15.92
CA ALA A 162 36.23 18.62 -17.32
C ALA A 162 34.86 18.21 -17.89
N ILE A 163 34.07 17.44 -17.13
CA ILE A 163 32.71 17.05 -17.49
C ILE A 163 31.80 18.28 -17.55
N THR A 164 31.88 19.17 -16.56
CA THR A 164 31.08 20.40 -16.50
C THR A 164 31.36 21.30 -17.70
N ARG A 165 32.65 21.48 -18.05
CA ARG A 165 33.05 22.22 -19.25
C ARG A 165 32.54 21.58 -20.54
N LEU A 166 32.54 20.24 -20.62
CA LEU A 166 32.00 19.53 -21.78
C LEU A 166 30.49 19.72 -21.91
N PHE A 167 29.74 19.72 -20.81
CA PHE A 167 28.32 20.07 -20.81
C PHE A 167 28.09 21.50 -21.31
N GLN A 168 28.84 22.48 -20.80
CA GLN A 168 28.72 23.88 -21.22
C GLN A 168 29.01 24.07 -22.72
N LEU A 169 30.00 23.37 -23.27
CA LEU A 169 30.38 23.49 -24.68
C LEU A 169 29.43 22.76 -25.63
N SER A 170 28.89 21.62 -25.22
CA SER A 170 28.07 20.76 -26.10
C SER A 170 26.57 20.88 -25.87
N GLY A 171 26.12 21.45 -24.75
CA GLY A 171 24.71 21.63 -24.39
C GLY A 171 23.90 22.38 -25.47
N PRO A 172 24.34 23.55 -25.96
CA PRO A 172 23.63 24.28 -27.00
C PRO A 172 23.41 23.46 -28.27
N THR A 173 24.41 22.70 -28.71
CA THR A 173 24.32 21.81 -29.87
C THR A 173 23.35 20.65 -29.65
N HIS A 174 23.36 20.01 -28.48
CA HIS A 174 22.40 18.94 -28.20
C HIS A 174 20.96 19.46 -28.12
N ARG A 175 20.77 20.68 -27.59
CA ARG A 175 19.44 21.28 -27.47
C ARG A 175 18.89 21.73 -28.83
N SER A 176 19.73 22.22 -29.74
CA SER A 176 19.31 22.61 -31.09
C SER A 176 18.85 21.44 -31.97
N ILE A 177 19.34 20.22 -31.72
CA ILE A 177 19.01 19.01 -32.50
C ILE A 177 17.98 18.09 -31.81
N SER A 178 17.46 18.47 -30.64
CA SER A 178 16.53 17.64 -29.86
C SER A 178 15.19 18.33 -29.67
N ASN A 179 14.13 17.55 -29.45
CA ASN A 179 12.78 18.05 -29.20
C ASN A 179 12.44 18.04 -27.70
N PHE A 180 13.01 17.08 -26.96
CA PHE A 180 12.70 16.84 -25.55
C PHE A 180 13.96 16.66 -24.70
N GLU A 181 13.80 16.80 -23.38
CA GLU A 181 14.89 16.66 -22.42
C GLU A 181 14.53 15.74 -21.26
N PHE A 182 15.49 14.91 -20.85
CA PHE A 182 15.38 14.01 -19.71
C PHE A 182 16.56 14.19 -18.76
N TYR A 183 16.28 14.52 -17.49
CA TYR A 183 17.31 14.61 -16.46
C TYR A 183 17.39 13.29 -15.67
N ASN A 184 18.46 12.53 -15.89
CA ASN A 184 18.69 11.24 -15.25
C ASN A 184 19.23 11.41 -13.83
N ILE A 185 18.33 11.36 -12.84
CA ILE A 185 18.68 11.42 -11.41
C ILE A 185 19.19 10.05 -10.94
N SER A 186 20.40 10.01 -10.37
CA SER A 186 20.98 8.77 -9.84
C SER A 186 20.29 8.31 -8.55
N ASP A 187 19.92 7.02 -8.50
CA ASP A 187 19.50 6.34 -7.27
C ASP A 187 20.74 6.01 -6.42
N THR A 188 21.19 6.96 -5.59
CA THR A 188 22.18 6.64 -4.56
C THR A 188 21.52 5.77 -3.48
N LEU A 189 21.83 4.46 -3.50
CA LEU A 189 21.51 3.53 -2.41
C LEU A 189 22.25 3.98 -1.14
N GLY A 190 21.62 4.84 -0.33
CA GLY A 190 21.93 5.08 1.07
C GLY A 190 23.27 5.78 1.39
N LYS A 191 23.24 7.12 1.48
CA LYS A 191 24.08 7.87 2.43
C LYS A 191 23.28 8.83 3.34
N ALA A 192 21.97 8.96 3.15
CA ALA A 192 21.13 9.87 3.93
C ALA A 192 19.84 9.17 4.40
N SER A 193 19.93 8.41 5.49
CA SER A 193 18.89 8.20 6.51
C SER A 193 19.27 7.03 7.42
N GLY A 194 19.82 7.34 8.59
CA GLY A 194 20.19 6.37 9.62
C GLY A 194 19.05 5.86 10.50
N GLU A 195 17.77 6.13 10.19
CA GLU A 195 16.69 5.92 11.19
C GLU A 195 15.40 5.23 10.70
N LEU A 196 15.34 4.68 9.48
CA LEU A 196 14.15 3.94 8.99
C LEU A 196 14.44 2.54 8.46
N ALA A 197 15.64 2.02 8.69
CA ALA A 197 16.03 0.66 8.33
C ALA A 197 15.85 -0.32 9.50
N THR A 198 14.61 -0.60 9.90
CA THR A 198 14.30 -1.71 10.83
C THR A 198 12.99 -2.40 10.50
N ILE A 199 12.93 -3.05 9.33
CA ILE A 199 12.23 -4.33 9.19
C ILE A 199 13.30 -5.34 8.72
N PRO A 200 13.69 -6.34 9.52
CA PRO A 200 14.63 -7.37 9.09
C PRO A 200 14.03 -8.15 7.91
N GLY A 201 14.66 -8.10 6.73
CA GLY A 201 14.23 -8.85 5.53
C GLY A 201 13.99 -8.04 4.25
N HIS A 202 14.09 -6.71 4.28
CA HIS A 202 13.90 -5.84 3.10
C HIS A 202 15.18 -5.07 2.71
N GLN A 203 16.26 -5.78 2.38
CA GLN A 203 17.24 -5.18 1.46
C GLN A 203 16.64 -5.25 0.06
N SER A 204 16.28 -4.10 -0.52
CA SER A 204 15.92 -4.05 -1.95
C SER A 204 17.10 -4.60 -2.74
N PRO A 205 16.96 -5.71 -3.49
CA PRO A 205 18.07 -6.28 -4.23
C PRO A 205 18.62 -5.27 -5.25
N ARG A 206 19.92 -5.34 -5.56
CA ARG A 206 20.57 -4.48 -6.59
C ARG A 206 19.82 -4.48 -7.92
N SER A 207 19.08 -5.54 -8.21
CA SER A 207 18.22 -5.72 -9.40
C SER A 207 17.09 -4.69 -9.52
N LEU A 208 16.66 -4.03 -8.43
CA LEU A 208 15.58 -3.02 -8.43
C LEU A 208 16.10 -1.57 -8.44
N ALA A 209 17.42 -1.35 -8.43
CA ALA A 209 18.02 -0.01 -8.39
C ALA A 209 17.61 0.88 -9.58
N LEU A 210 17.25 0.29 -10.72
CA LEU A 210 16.85 1.02 -11.94
C LEU A 210 15.34 1.28 -12.04
N LYS A 211 14.50 0.70 -11.16
CA LYS A 211 13.04 0.75 -11.31
C LYS A 211 12.46 2.15 -11.27
N ARG A 212 13.09 2.98 -10.45
CA ARG A 212 12.71 4.35 -10.21
C ARG A 212 13.01 5.21 -11.46
N VAL A 213 14.22 5.10 -12.03
CA VAL A 213 14.58 5.76 -13.30
C VAL A 213 13.74 5.23 -14.48
N GLU A 214 13.48 3.92 -14.51
CA GLU A 214 12.56 3.29 -15.48
C GLU A 214 11.19 3.97 -15.45
N TYR A 215 10.61 4.20 -14.27
CA TYR A 215 9.32 4.87 -14.14
C TYR A 215 9.33 6.30 -14.69
N ASP A 216 10.32 7.11 -14.31
CA ASP A 216 10.39 8.52 -14.72
C ASP A 216 10.60 8.65 -16.24
N PHE A 217 11.45 7.80 -16.82
CA PHE A 217 11.76 7.82 -18.25
C PHE A 217 10.62 7.30 -19.11
N LEU A 218 9.97 6.20 -18.71
CA LEU A 218 8.79 5.70 -19.41
C LEU A 218 7.62 6.69 -19.31
N GLY A 219 7.49 7.41 -18.19
CA GLY A 219 6.50 8.49 -18.07
C GLY A 219 6.71 9.63 -19.06
N LEU A 220 7.97 9.99 -19.36
CA LEU A 220 8.29 10.95 -20.42
C LEU A 220 7.89 10.38 -21.80
N ILE A 221 8.25 9.13 -22.10
CA ILE A 221 7.92 8.49 -23.38
C ILE A 221 6.41 8.42 -23.59
N ASP A 222 5.65 8.01 -22.57
CA ASP A 222 4.18 7.96 -22.60
C ASP A 222 3.58 9.36 -22.81
N SER A 223 4.25 10.41 -22.35
CA SER A 223 3.83 11.80 -22.57
C SER A 223 4.14 12.27 -23.99
N ILE A 224 5.26 11.86 -24.58
CA ILE A 224 5.68 12.32 -25.91
C ILE A 224 4.94 11.57 -27.03
N MET A 225 4.75 10.26 -26.87
CA MET A 225 4.12 9.43 -27.90
C MET A 225 2.61 9.61 -27.82
N GLU A 226 1.95 9.93 -28.93
CA GLU A 226 0.49 9.86 -29.09
C GLU A 226 -0.01 8.40 -29.09
N SER A 227 0.63 7.53 -28.32
CA SER A 227 -0.01 6.29 -27.90
C SER A 227 -1.31 6.69 -27.23
N ASP A 228 -2.42 6.16 -27.71
CA ASP A 228 -3.75 6.30 -27.12
C ASP A 228 -3.58 6.42 -25.61
N ARG A 229 -3.83 7.61 -25.03
CA ARG A 229 -3.43 8.05 -23.67
C ARG A 229 -3.83 7.08 -22.55
N GLN A 230 -4.61 6.07 -22.92
CA GLN A 230 -4.62 4.77 -22.30
C GLN A 230 -3.21 4.20 -22.01
N GLY A 231 -2.06 4.58 -22.59
CA GLY A 231 -0.74 3.98 -22.30
C GLY A 231 -0.33 3.84 -20.82
N SER A 232 -0.32 4.94 -20.07
CA SER A 232 -0.03 4.94 -18.62
C SER A 232 -1.30 4.81 -17.76
N GLU A 233 -2.47 5.14 -18.34
CA GLU A 233 -3.80 4.93 -17.77
C GLU A 233 -4.39 3.52 -18.04
N ARG A 234 -3.66 2.64 -18.74
CA ARG A 234 -4.09 1.31 -19.29
C ARG A 234 -4.47 0.33 -18.19
N TYR A 235 -4.01 0.64 -16.99
CA TYR A 235 -4.12 -0.18 -15.78
C TYR A 235 -5.16 0.37 -14.80
N ARG A 236 -5.83 1.48 -15.11
CA ARG A 236 -7.03 1.93 -14.39
C ARG A 236 -8.24 1.26 -15.05
N ALA A 237 -9.11 0.67 -14.23
CA ALA A 237 -10.39 0.12 -14.68
C ALA A 237 -11.07 1.12 -15.62
N THR A 238 -11.48 0.65 -16.80
CA THR A 238 -12.00 1.47 -17.91
C THR A 238 -13.29 2.21 -17.56
N GLU A 239 -13.93 1.86 -16.44
CA GLU A 239 -15.16 2.46 -15.94
C GLU A 239 -14.95 2.94 -14.48
N GLY A 240 -14.92 4.27 -14.27
CA GLY A 240 -14.90 4.90 -12.95
C GLY A 240 -14.21 6.28 -12.91
N SER A 241 -14.19 6.96 -11.75
CA SER A 241 -13.66 8.34 -11.59
C SER A 241 -12.21 8.54 -12.04
N ALA A 242 -11.46 7.44 -12.21
CA ALA A 242 -10.07 7.45 -12.65
C ALA A 242 -9.89 7.50 -14.19
N SER A 243 -10.96 7.32 -14.98
CA SER A 243 -10.95 7.47 -16.45
C SER A 243 -11.21 8.90 -16.91
N LEU A 244 -11.76 9.77 -16.03
CA LEU A 244 -11.94 11.18 -16.35
C LEU A 244 -10.63 11.96 -16.23
N PRO A 245 -10.38 12.97 -17.08
CA PRO A 245 -9.28 13.90 -16.89
C PRO A 245 -9.32 14.56 -15.51
N LEU A 246 -8.17 14.84 -14.90
CA LEU A 246 -8.09 15.38 -13.53
C LEU A 246 -8.86 16.70 -13.36
N GLU A 247 -8.85 17.54 -14.39
CA GLU A 247 -9.54 18.83 -14.40
C GLU A 247 -11.08 18.71 -14.35
N ARG A 248 -11.62 17.52 -14.66
CA ARG A 248 -13.06 17.21 -14.61
C ARG A 248 -13.47 16.46 -13.34
N ARG A 249 -12.53 16.06 -12.50
CA ARG A 249 -12.82 15.36 -11.24
C ARG A 249 -13.13 16.36 -10.13
N PRO A 250 -14.14 16.09 -9.29
CA PRO A 250 -14.46 16.97 -8.17
C PRO A 250 -13.41 16.89 -7.04
N TYR A 251 -13.24 18.02 -6.36
CA TYR A 251 -12.34 18.26 -5.23
C TYR A 251 -10.88 17.81 -5.41
N THR A 252 -10.27 18.04 -6.59
CA THR A 252 -8.84 17.77 -6.81
C THR A 252 -7.92 18.82 -6.19
N TYR A 253 -6.74 18.40 -5.73
CA TYR A 253 -5.77 19.26 -5.05
C TYR A 253 -4.43 19.36 -5.78
N SER A 254 -3.92 20.59 -5.88
CA SER A 254 -2.61 20.95 -6.42
C SER A 254 -1.62 21.24 -5.29
N LEU A 255 -0.63 20.37 -5.09
CA LEU A 255 0.41 20.58 -4.09
C LEU A 255 1.39 21.65 -4.58
N ASN A 256 1.36 22.82 -3.96
CA ASN A 256 2.19 23.95 -4.33
C ASN A 256 3.64 23.77 -3.84
N LEU A 257 4.59 23.77 -4.78
CA LEU A 257 6.03 23.60 -4.56
C LEU A 257 6.80 24.78 -5.18
N PRO A 258 7.15 25.80 -4.37
CA PRO A 258 8.00 26.89 -4.82
C PRO A 258 9.40 26.41 -5.20
N MET A 259 9.98 27.01 -6.25
CA MET A 259 11.33 26.71 -6.73
C MET A 259 12.39 26.71 -5.63
N SER A 260 12.44 27.76 -4.81
CA SER A 260 13.40 27.90 -3.70
C SER A 260 13.37 26.73 -2.70
N LEU A 261 12.18 26.14 -2.49
CA LEU A 261 12.01 25.00 -1.58
C LEU A 261 12.50 23.70 -2.20
N VAL A 262 12.27 23.49 -3.50
CA VAL A 262 12.77 22.30 -4.21
C VAL A 262 14.30 22.29 -4.26
N GLU A 263 14.92 23.46 -4.40
CA GLU A 263 16.38 23.62 -4.40
C GLU A 263 17.01 23.36 -3.03
N THR A 264 16.43 23.93 -1.98
CA THR A 264 17.02 23.89 -0.63
C THR A 264 16.69 22.61 0.13
N ALA A 265 15.47 22.10 0.00
CA ALA A 265 14.97 20.96 0.77
C ALA A 265 14.80 19.67 -0.06
N GLY A 266 15.41 19.60 -1.25
CA GLY A 266 15.31 18.45 -2.15
C GLY A 266 15.47 17.07 -1.47
N PRO A 267 16.45 16.86 -0.56
CA PRO A 267 16.61 15.59 0.16
C PRO A 267 15.42 15.22 1.07
N GLU A 268 14.80 16.19 1.73
CA GLU A 268 13.67 15.98 2.66
C GLU A 268 12.35 15.75 1.91
N LEU A 269 12.27 16.24 0.68
CA LEU A 269 11.16 15.97 -0.24
C LEU A 269 11.24 14.57 -0.86
N ARG A 270 12.40 13.88 -0.79
CA ARG A 270 12.54 12.50 -1.29
C ARG A 270 11.61 11.58 -0.49
N ASN A 271 10.63 10.99 -1.17
CA ASN A 271 9.59 10.11 -0.61
C ASN A 271 8.54 10.84 0.25
N ILE A 272 8.15 12.04 -0.15
CA ILE A 272 7.06 12.76 0.50
C ILE A 272 5.73 11.99 0.39
N THR A 273 5.11 11.65 1.52
CA THR A 273 3.75 11.08 1.51
C THR A 273 2.73 12.18 1.34
N THR A 274 2.04 12.17 0.19
CA THR A 274 0.99 13.13 -0.16
C THR A 274 -0.20 12.44 -0.80
N THR A 275 -1.39 12.99 -0.58
CA THR A 275 -2.66 12.58 -1.21
C THR A 275 -3.15 13.62 -2.23
N ALA A 276 -2.24 14.51 -2.67
CA ALA A 276 -2.49 15.48 -3.73
C ALA A 276 -2.67 14.80 -5.10
N ASP A 277 -3.44 15.44 -5.97
CA ASP A 277 -3.75 14.91 -7.29
C ASP A 277 -2.64 15.25 -8.29
N VAL A 278 -2.07 16.45 -8.16
CA VAL A 278 -1.05 17.04 -9.01
C VAL A 278 -0.04 17.84 -8.16
N ALA A 279 1.20 17.95 -8.61
CA ALA A 279 2.22 18.82 -8.02
C ALA A 279 2.39 20.07 -8.88
N GLU A 280 2.36 21.26 -8.29
CA GLU A 280 2.59 22.52 -9.01
C GLU A 280 3.96 23.07 -8.66
N LEU A 281 4.87 23.03 -9.62
CA LEU A 281 6.19 23.66 -9.53
C LEU A 281 6.04 25.14 -9.92
N VAL A 282 6.17 26.03 -8.93
CA VAL A 282 6.07 27.48 -9.14
C VAL A 282 7.46 28.08 -9.28
N ILE A 283 7.72 28.65 -10.46
CA ILE A 283 8.99 29.26 -10.83
C ILE A 283 8.75 30.75 -11.15
N PRO A 284 9.16 31.68 -10.28
CA PRO A 284 9.10 33.10 -10.59
C PRO A 284 10.06 33.44 -11.74
N VAL A 285 9.55 34.00 -12.83
CA VAL A 285 10.38 34.34 -14.02
C VAL A 285 11.49 35.33 -13.64
N ARG A 286 11.21 36.23 -12.71
CA ARG A 286 12.18 37.20 -12.19
C ARG A 286 13.41 36.54 -11.55
N GLU A 287 13.23 35.40 -10.85
CA GLU A 287 14.35 34.67 -10.24
C GLU A 287 15.24 33.99 -11.28
N LEU A 288 14.68 33.58 -12.42
CA LEU A 288 15.45 33.09 -13.56
C LEU A 288 16.25 34.24 -14.19
N GLN A 289 15.59 35.38 -14.45
CA GLN A 289 16.19 36.57 -15.05
C GLN A 289 17.27 37.22 -14.17
N ALA A 290 17.18 37.07 -12.85
CA ALA A 290 18.22 37.53 -11.94
C ALA A 290 19.58 36.81 -12.16
N THR A 291 19.55 35.63 -12.78
CA THR A 291 20.75 34.83 -13.04
C THR A 291 21.35 35.11 -14.42
N SER A 292 20.50 35.36 -15.42
CA SER A 292 20.93 35.63 -16.80
C SER A 292 19.91 36.52 -17.53
N THR A 293 20.40 37.46 -18.35
CA THR A 293 19.56 38.42 -19.10
C THR A 293 18.88 37.79 -20.31
N GLU A 294 19.45 36.70 -20.83
CA GLU A 294 18.87 35.86 -21.89
C GLU A 294 18.59 34.46 -21.31
N PHE A 295 17.67 33.73 -21.93
CA PHE A 295 17.41 32.36 -21.51
C PHE A 295 18.56 31.47 -22.00
N ASP A 296 19.45 31.04 -21.12
CA ASP A 296 20.67 30.31 -21.47
C ASP A 296 20.64 28.81 -21.09
N ASP A 297 21.65 28.06 -21.53
CA ASP A 297 21.78 26.61 -21.29
C ASP A 297 21.81 26.27 -19.79
N ALA A 298 22.45 27.13 -18.98
CA ALA A 298 22.52 26.95 -17.53
C ALA A 298 21.14 27.07 -16.87
N THR A 299 20.36 28.07 -17.28
CA THR A 299 18.98 28.28 -16.82
C THR A 299 18.08 27.12 -17.28
N ALA A 300 18.22 26.68 -18.53
CA ALA A 300 17.50 25.52 -19.06
C ALA A 300 17.77 24.24 -18.27
N ASN A 301 19.04 23.96 -17.95
CA ASN A 301 19.46 22.80 -17.14
C ASN A 301 18.92 22.88 -15.72
N ARG A 302 18.88 24.08 -15.12
CA ARG A 302 18.30 24.31 -13.79
C ARG A 302 16.80 23.98 -13.76
N VAL A 303 16.02 24.49 -14.73
CA VAL A 303 14.58 24.19 -14.84
C VAL A 303 14.33 22.69 -15.08
N CYS A 304 15.13 22.06 -15.95
CA CYS A 304 15.06 20.63 -16.22
C CYS A 304 15.29 19.80 -14.94
N ARG A 305 16.35 20.11 -14.19
CA ARG A 305 16.66 19.45 -12.91
C ARG A 305 15.52 19.59 -11.90
N LEU A 306 14.93 20.79 -11.77
CA LEU A 306 13.83 21.05 -10.83
C LEU A 306 12.59 20.21 -11.14
N LEU A 307 12.18 20.17 -12.42
CA LEU A 307 11.01 19.42 -12.82
C LEU A 307 11.19 17.92 -12.54
N TYR A 308 12.33 17.34 -12.92
CA TYR A 308 12.61 15.92 -12.66
C TYR A 308 12.81 15.62 -11.17
N ALA A 309 13.32 16.57 -10.39
CA ALA A 309 13.36 16.44 -8.94
C ALA A 309 11.94 16.34 -8.36
N VAL A 310 11.02 17.24 -8.74
CA VAL A 310 9.61 17.19 -8.33
C VAL A 310 8.94 15.89 -8.79
N ARG A 311 9.16 15.47 -10.04
CA ARG A 311 8.63 14.22 -10.60
C ARG A 311 9.08 13.03 -9.76
N ARG A 312 10.36 12.98 -9.41
CA ARG A 312 10.97 11.93 -8.60
C ARG A 312 10.48 11.92 -7.14
N PHE A 313 10.34 13.10 -6.54
CA PHE A 313 9.98 13.25 -5.13
C PHE A 313 8.51 12.93 -4.88
N THR A 314 7.63 13.36 -5.78
CA THR A 314 6.18 13.29 -5.59
C THR A 314 5.52 12.14 -6.35
N ARG A 315 6.07 11.73 -7.50
CA ARG A 315 5.44 10.80 -8.48
C ARG A 315 4.04 11.24 -8.92
N LEU A 316 3.77 12.54 -8.86
CA LEU A 316 2.53 13.15 -9.31
C LEU A 316 2.71 13.72 -10.72
N PRO A 317 1.62 13.83 -11.50
CA PRO A 317 1.57 14.76 -12.63
C PRO A 317 2.00 16.16 -12.20
N ILE A 318 2.61 16.92 -13.12
CA ILE A 318 3.19 18.24 -12.83
C ILE A 318 2.42 19.34 -13.56
N ILE A 319 2.04 20.38 -12.82
CA ILE A 319 1.74 21.71 -13.35
C ILE A 319 3.03 22.53 -13.27
N LEU A 320 3.56 22.92 -14.42
CA LEU A 320 4.68 23.84 -14.49
C LEU A 320 4.14 25.28 -14.59
N ASN A 321 4.39 26.10 -13.58
CA ASN A 321 3.87 27.46 -13.51
C ASN A 321 5.00 28.49 -13.48
N PHE A 322 5.18 29.20 -14.59
CA PHE A 322 6.09 30.33 -14.70
C PHE A 322 5.36 31.63 -14.33
N GLU A 323 5.60 32.12 -13.10
CA GLU A 323 4.86 33.23 -12.51
C GLU A 323 5.44 34.60 -12.89
N LEU A 324 4.59 35.50 -13.38
CA LEU A 324 4.88 36.91 -13.65
C LEU A 324 4.35 37.79 -12.52
N GLU A 325 5.20 38.62 -11.91
CA GLU A 325 4.79 39.54 -10.83
C GLU A 325 3.70 40.54 -11.29
N SER A 326 2.80 40.90 -10.38
CA SER A 326 1.59 41.70 -10.66
C SER A 326 1.65 43.18 -10.24
N SER A 327 2.83 43.77 -10.04
CA SER A 327 2.94 45.16 -9.57
C SER A 327 2.76 46.18 -10.71
N SER A 328 1.75 47.04 -10.54
CA SER A 328 1.42 48.20 -11.39
C SER A 328 2.42 49.38 -11.29
N THR A 329 3.60 49.17 -10.71
CA THR A 329 4.72 50.13 -10.69
C THR A 329 6.01 49.33 -10.61
N GLY A 330 6.47 48.91 -11.78
CA GLY A 330 7.67 48.11 -11.93
C GLY A 330 7.83 47.85 -13.41
N ILE A 331 8.34 48.85 -14.13
CA ILE A 331 9.13 48.59 -15.33
C ILE A 331 9.95 47.33 -15.02
N MET A 332 9.79 46.29 -15.83
CA MET A 332 10.65 45.12 -15.82
C MET A 332 12.07 45.63 -15.69
N SER A 333 12.66 45.46 -14.51
CA SER A 333 13.80 46.27 -14.08
C SER A 333 14.93 46.15 -15.10
N GLY A 334 15.12 47.20 -15.92
CA GLY A 334 16.20 47.34 -16.89
C GLY A 334 15.93 46.94 -18.34
N PHE A 335 14.80 46.31 -18.72
CA PHE A 335 14.60 45.75 -20.07
C PHE A 335 13.37 46.33 -20.80
N SER A 336 13.44 46.40 -22.13
CA SER A 336 12.29 46.77 -22.97
C SER A 336 11.19 45.70 -22.92
N PRO A 337 9.91 46.06 -23.12
CA PRO A 337 8.79 45.09 -23.18
C PRO A 337 9.00 43.93 -24.17
N GLU A 338 9.61 44.19 -25.33
CA GLU A 338 9.85 43.17 -26.36
C GLU A 338 10.81 42.07 -25.89
N HIS A 339 11.95 42.45 -25.30
CA HIS A 339 12.94 41.52 -24.75
C HIS A 339 12.35 40.63 -23.64
N ALA A 340 11.47 41.21 -22.81
CA ALA A 340 10.78 40.48 -21.78
C ALA A 340 9.79 39.44 -22.31
N SER A 341 9.03 39.81 -23.33
CA SER A 341 8.11 38.90 -24.03
C SER A 341 8.86 37.76 -24.71
N ALA A 342 10.00 38.05 -25.34
CA ALA A 342 10.88 37.04 -25.95
C ALA A 342 11.42 36.05 -24.91
N TYR A 343 11.98 36.54 -23.80
CA TYR A 343 12.48 35.70 -22.71
C TYR A 343 11.37 34.78 -22.16
N TYR A 344 10.17 35.31 -21.94
CA TYR A 344 9.05 34.51 -21.43
C TYR A 344 8.62 33.42 -22.43
N LEU A 345 8.58 33.74 -23.73
CA LEU A 345 8.32 32.76 -24.78
C LEU A 345 9.38 31.64 -24.80
N ASP A 346 10.67 31.98 -24.66
CA ASP A 346 11.76 30.99 -24.60
C ASP A 346 11.62 30.06 -23.40
N VAL A 347 11.28 30.61 -22.23
CA VAL A 347 11.02 29.83 -21.00
C VAL A 347 9.84 28.88 -21.19
N LEU A 348 8.74 29.35 -21.79
CA LEU A 348 7.55 28.52 -22.06
C LEU A 348 7.86 27.41 -23.07
N ASN A 349 8.58 27.75 -24.15
CA ASN A 349 9.01 26.78 -25.15
C ASN A 349 9.93 25.70 -24.57
N HIS A 350 10.83 26.09 -23.65
CA HIS A 350 11.63 25.13 -22.90
C HIS A 350 10.77 24.26 -21.99
N GLY A 351 9.77 24.84 -21.32
CA GLY A 351 8.78 24.11 -20.53
C GLY A 351 8.12 22.97 -21.32
N LEU A 352 7.76 23.20 -22.59
CA LEU A 352 7.19 22.16 -23.47
C LEU A 352 8.19 21.04 -23.81
N ARG A 353 9.50 21.30 -23.84
CA ARG A 353 10.54 20.27 -24.05
C ARG A 353 10.62 19.27 -22.90
N LEU A 354 10.13 19.65 -21.72
CA LEU A 354 10.08 18.79 -20.53
C LEU A 354 8.79 17.94 -20.47
N ALA A 355 7.86 18.15 -21.40
CA ALA A 355 6.57 17.48 -21.51
C ALA A 355 5.83 17.34 -20.15
N PRO A 356 5.61 18.45 -19.40
CA PRO A 356 4.77 18.38 -18.21
C PRO A 356 3.32 18.05 -18.61
N GLU A 357 2.55 17.50 -17.68
CA GLU A 357 1.14 17.22 -17.92
C GLU A 357 0.34 18.50 -18.11
N TYR A 358 0.73 19.58 -17.41
CA TYR A 358 0.17 20.92 -17.57
C TYR A 358 1.24 22.01 -17.58
N LEU A 359 1.06 23.04 -18.40
CA LEU A 359 1.88 24.24 -18.44
C LEU A 359 0.98 25.48 -18.29
N CYS A 360 1.31 26.38 -17.35
CA CYS A 360 0.58 27.64 -17.18
C CYS A 360 1.15 28.73 -18.08
N VAL A 361 0.27 29.49 -18.72
CA VAL A 361 0.60 30.71 -19.48
C VAL A 361 -0.24 31.87 -18.96
N ASP A 362 0.35 33.05 -18.81
CA ASP A 362 -0.36 34.24 -18.32
C ASP A 362 -1.20 34.91 -19.42
N LEU A 363 -2.52 35.06 -19.22
CA LEU A 363 -3.46 35.70 -20.16
C LEU A 363 -3.24 37.22 -20.35
N ARG A 364 -2.25 37.81 -19.67
CA ARG A 364 -1.82 39.20 -19.88
C ARG A 364 -0.76 39.31 -20.99
N CYS A 365 -0.16 38.21 -21.44
CA CYS A 365 0.80 38.23 -22.53
C CYS A 365 0.13 38.40 -23.90
N ASP A 366 0.95 38.62 -24.94
CA ASP A 366 0.49 38.75 -26.32
C ASP A 366 -0.25 37.47 -26.78
N GLU A 367 -1.39 37.62 -27.44
CA GLU A 367 -2.18 36.50 -27.96
C GLU A 367 -1.38 35.61 -28.92
N ASN A 368 -0.45 36.18 -29.69
CA ASN A 368 0.40 35.42 -30.62
C ASN A 368 1.32 34.44 -29.86
N ILE A 369 1.88 34.84 -28.72
CA ILE A 369 2.69 33.96 -27.86
C ILE A 369 1.86 32.76 -27.42
N ILE A 370 0.60 32.97 -27.03
CA ILE A 370 -0.29 31.90 -26.59
C ILE A 370 -0.66 30.98 -27.77
N ARG A 371 -0.96 31.54 -28.94
CA ARG A 371 -1.27 30.75 -30.15
C ARG A 371 -0.08 29.88 -30.57
N ASP A 372 1.12 30.44 -30.58
CA ASP A 372 2.34 29.72 -30.92
C ASP A 372 2.63 28.60 -29.90
N LEU A 373 2.42 28.88 -28.61
CA LEU A 373 2.54 27.89 -27.55
C LEU A 373 1.54 26.74 -27.73
N VAL A 374 0.27 27.07 -27.98
CA VAL A 374 -0.82 26.08 -28.17
C VAL A 374 -0.60 25.25 -29.43
N ALA A 375 -0.14 25.85 -30.52
CA ALA A 375 0.21 25.14 -31.76
C ALA A 375 1.33 24.11 -31.53
N SER A 376 2.16 24.34 -30.53
CA SER A 376 3.39 23.59 -30.26
C SER A 376 3.28 22.67 -29.04
N LYS A 377 2.13 22.66 -28.34
CA LYS A 377 1.95 22.04 -27.02
C LYS A 377 2.11 20.52 -27.01
N GLY A 378 1.95 19.87 -28.16
CA GLY A 378 1.92 18.40 -28.26
C GLY A 378 0.82 17.84 -27.36
N THR A 379 1.21 17.00 -26.40
CA THR A 379 0.30 16.41 -25.41
C THR A 379 0.19 17.22 -24.11
N THR A 380 1.02 18.25 -23.88
CA THR A 380 0.92 19.09 -22.68
C THR A 380 -0.37 19.92 -22.73
N LYS A 381 -1.12 19.95 -21.62
CA LYS A 381 -2.32 20.79 -21.51
C LYS A 381 -1.94 22.21 -21.07
N ILE A 382 -2.50 23.22 -21.73
CA ILE A 382 -2.25 24.62 -21.42
C ILE A 382 -3.30 25.16 -20.45
N ILE A 383 -2.83 25.66 -19.30
CA ILE A 383 -3.65 26.38 -18.32
C ILE A 383 -3.49 27.88 -18.57
N ALA A 384 -4.54 28.50 -19.11
CA ALA A 384 -4.64 29.95 -19.27
C ALA A 384 -4.84 30.60 -17.90
N HIS A 385 -3.78 31.17 -17.34
CA HIS A 385 -3.79 31.75 -16.00
C HIS A 385 -4.00 33.26 -16.04
N TYR A 386 -4.93 33.77 -15.23
CA TYR A 386 -5.13 35.20 -15.04
C TYR A 386 -5.23 35.53 -13.55
N THR A 387 -4.42 36.49 -13.09
CA THR A 387 -4.53 37.03 -11.74
C THR A 387 -5.14 38.42 -11.81
N CYS A 388 -6.32 38.57 -11.19
CA CYS A 388 -7.06 39.82 -11.13
C CYS A 388 -6.27 40.88 -10.34
N ASN A 389 -6.06 42.04 -10.95
CA ASN A 389 -5.40 43.15 -10.26
C ASN A 389 -6.30 43.69 -9.12
N SER A 390 -5.70 43.97 -7.97
CA SER A 390 -6.39 44.41 -6.74
C SER A 390 -7.11 45.75 -6.85
N LEU A 391 -6.89 46.50 -7.94
CA LEU A 391 -7.41 47.86 -8.17
C LEU A 391 -8.82 47.91 -8.79
N SER A 392 -9.37 46.79 -9.30
CA SER A 392 -10.71 46.82 -9.91
C SER A 392 -11.82 46.89 -8.85
N PRO A 393 -12.63 47.97 -8.79
CA PRO A 393 -13.69 48.12 -7.79
C PRO A 393 -14.85 47.12 -7.99
N SER A 394 -14.98 46.52 -9.18
CA SER A 394 -16.03 45.55 -9.49
C SER A 394 -15.71 44.12 -9.05
N GLY A 395 -14.47 43.81 -8.64
CA GLY A 395 -14.09 42.51 -8.10
C GLY A 395 -14.46 41.32 -9.01
N TRP A 396 -15.18 40.34 -8.48
CA TRP A 396 -15.68 39.18 -9.24
C TRP A 396 -16.89 39.50 -10.14
N ARG A 397 -17.47 40.70 -10.02
CA ARG A 397 -18.57 41.18 -10.87
C ARG A 397 -18.06 41.87 -12.13
N ASN A 398 -16.76 41.86 -12.37
CA ASN A 398 -16.17 42.44 -13.57
C ASN A 398 -16.60 41.63 -14.81
N PRO A 399 -17.36 42.22 -15.75
CA PRO A 399 -17.78 41.51 -16.97
C PRO A 399 -16.59 41.04 -17.82
N GLY A 400 -15.45 41.74 -17.75
CA GLY A 400 -14.23 41.36 -18.47
C GLY A 400 -13.64 40.01 -18.06
N LEU A 401 -14.07 39.40 -16.96
CA LEU A 401 -13.65 38.04 -16.58
C LEU A 401 -14.25 36.97 -17.51
N GLU A 402 -15.49 37.17 -17.97
CA GLU A 402 -16.11 36.28 -18.97
C GLU A 402 -15.40 36.40 -20.32
N ASP A 403 -14.96 37.61 -20.69
CA ASP A 403 -14.17 37.85 -21.91
C ASP A 403 -12.82 37.12 -21.87
N LYS A 404 -12.18 37.05 -20.69
CA LYS A 404 -10.94 36.28 -20.50
C LYS A 404 -11.16 34.78 -20.64
N MET A 405 -12.33 34.26 -20.26
CA MET A 405 -12.67 32.85 -20.48
C MET A 405 -12.88 32.56 -21.97
N ARG A 406 -13.64 33.42 -22.68
CA ARG A 406 -13.81 33.32 -24.14
C ARG A 406 -12.47 33.37 -24.87
N LEU A 407 -11.62 34.34 -24.51
CA LEU A 407 -10.28 34.46 -25.07
C LEU A 407 -9.45 33.18 -24.88
N ALA A 408 -9.48 32.56 -23.70
CA ALA A 408 -8.75 31.33 -23.47
C ALA A 408 -9.25 30.17 -24.36
N GLU A 409 -10.56 30.05 -24.56
CA GLU A 409 -11.16 29.04 -25.44
C GLU A 409 -10.85 29.30 -26.92
N ASP A 410 -10.96 30.56 -27.36
CA ASP A 410 -10.63 30.99 -28.72
C ASP A 410 -9.15 30.76 -29.08
N LEU A 411 -8.26 30.90 -28.10
CA LEU A 411 -6.83 30.62 -28.25
C LEU A 411 -6.50 29.12 -28.21
N GLY A 412 -7.47 28.24 -27.91
CA GLY A 412 -7.27 26.78 -27.87
C GLY A 412 -6.60 26.26 -26.59
N CYS A 413 -6.67 27.01 -25.50
CA CYS A 413 -6.23 26.55 -24.17
C CYS A 413 -7.14 25.44 -23.63
N ASP A 414 -6.60 24.59 -22.75
CA ASP A 414 -7.33 23.41 -22.26
C ASP A 414 -8.10 23.68 -20.95
N VAL A 415 -7.62 24.63 -20.14
CA VAL A 415 -8.21 25.02 -18.84
C VAL A 415 -8.00 26.52 -18.63
N VAL A 416 -8.95 27.21 -17.99
CA VAL A 416 -8.77 28.61 -17.56
C VAL A 416 -8.71 28.70 -16.03
N ARG A 417 -7.72 29.44 -15.50
CA ARG A 417 -7.50 29.66 -14.06
C ARG A 417 -7.51 31.14 -13.71
N ILE A 418 -8.56 31.59 -13.02
CA ILE A 418 -8.74 32.98 -12.57
C ILE A 418 -8.54 33.06 -11.06
N CYS A 419 -7.57 33.85 -10.62
CA CYS A 419 -7.25 34.03 -9.20
C CYS A 419 -7.37 35.51 -8.78
N ARG A 420 -7.78 35.77 -7.53
CA ARG A 420 -7.86 37.13 -6.97
C ARG A 420 -7.48 37.14 -5.51
N GLU A 421 -6.70 38.11 -5.03
CA GLU A 421 -6.45 38.24 -3.59
C GLU A 421 -7.71 38.70 -2.84
N ALA A 422 -8.14 37.94 -1.82
CA ALA A 422 -9.27 38.35 -0.98
C ALA A 422 -8.87 39.50 -0.05
N LYS A 423 -9.62 40.61 -0.13
CA LYS A 423 -9.48 41.75 0.78
C LYS A 423 -10.52 41.73 1.90
N SER A 424 -11.63 41.03 1.67
CA SER A 424 -12.71 40.84 2.64
C SER A 424 -13.31 39.43 2.55
N THR A 425 -14.05 39.00 3.59
CA THR A 425 -14.78 37.72 3.54
C THR A 425 -15.90 37.72 2.48
N LYS A 426 -16.44 38.90 2.14
CA LYS A 426 -17.45 39.09 1.09
C LYS A 426 -16.98 38.58 -0.27
N ASP A 427 -15.69 38.73 -0.58
CA ASP A 427 -15.09 38.29 -1.85
C ASP A 427 -15.29 36.78 -2.10
N ASN A 428 -15.44 35.97 -1.03
CA ASN A 428 -15.66 34.53 -1.16
C ASN A 428 -17.09 34.15 -1.56
N PHE A 429 -18.07 35.03 -1.36
CA PHE A 429 -19.43 34.82 -1.84
C PHE A 429 -19.60 35.31 -3.27
N GLU A 430 -18.93 36.42 -3.62
CA GLU A 430 -18.99 36.99 -4.97
C GLU A 430 -18.44 36.02 -6.02
N ILE A 431 -17.36 35.30 -5.71
CA ILE A 431 -16.83 34.26 -6.60
C ILE A 431 -17.81 33.10 -6.84
N GLN A 432 -18.59 32.70 -5.84
CA GLN A 432 -19.59 31.63 -6.02
C GLN A 432 -20.69 32.08 -6.98
N HIS A 433 -21.09 33.35 -6.89
CA HIS A 433 -22.01 33.94 -7.85
C HIS A 433 -21.43 33.98 -9.27
N PHE A 434 -20.16 34.37 -9.42
CA PHE A 434 -19.45 34.34 -10.70
C PHE A 434 -19.41 32.92 -11.29
N LYS A 435 -18.99 31.91 -10.51
CA LYS A 435 -18.97 30.51 -10.95
C LYS A 435 -20.35 30.00 -11.38
N HIS A 436 -21.40 30.33 -10.61
CA HIS A 436 -22.75 29.94 -10.97
C HIS A 436 -23.26 30.65 -12.23
N GLY A 437 -22.88 31.92 -12.44
CA GLY A 437 -23.17 32.67 -13.66
C GLY A 437 -22.44 32.11 -14.89
N ALA A 438 -21.16 31.78 -14.74
CA ALA A 438 -20.31 31.20 -15.77
C ALA A 438 -20.69 29.76 -16.13
N GLY A 439 -21.32 29.01 -15.21
CA GLY A 439 -21.72 27.61 -15.39
C GLY A 439 -23.08 27.38 -16.08
N LYS A 440 -23.77 28.43 -16.53
CA LYS A 440 -24.94 28.27 -17.42
C LYS A 440 -24.44 27.96 -18.84
N PRO A 441 -25.13 27.11 -19.63
CA PRO A 441 -24.78 26.91 -21.03
C PRO A 441 -24.99 28.21 -21.82
N ARG A 442 -23.92 28.99 -21.85
CA ARG A 442 -23.57 30.00 -22.86
C ARG A 442 -22.42 29.40 -23.67
N ASP A 443 -22.02 30.04 -24.75
CA ASP A 443 -21.10 29.53 -25.78
C ASP A 443 -19.67 29.11 -25.33
N VAL A 444 -19.39 28.98 -24.02
CA VAL A 444 -18.08 28.71 -23.43
C VAL A 444 -18.08 27.37 -22.69
N THR A 445 -17.22 26.44 -23.09
CA THR A 445 -17.15 25.07 -22.54
C THR A 445 -15.85 24.74 -21.81
N ILE A 446 -14.87 25.64 -21.87
CA ILE A 446 -13.56 25.45 -21.23
C ILE A 446 -13.68 25.29 -19.69
N PRO A 447 -13.02 24.29 -19.07
CA PRO A 447 -13.03 24.11 -17.62
C PRO A 447 -12.47 25.32 -16.85
N LEU A 448 -13.22 25.80 -15.85
CA LEU A 448 -12.87 26.97 -15.03
C LEU A 448 -12.36 26.57 -13.64
N ILE A 449 -11.15 27.02 -13.30
CA ILE A 449 -10.61 27.07 -11.95
C ILE A 449 -10.70 28.52 -11.46
N ALA A 450 -11.40 28.75 -10.35
CA ALA A 450 -11.46 30.09 -9.77
C ALA A 450 -11.45 30.03 -8.24
N TYR A 451 -10.57 30.81 -7.62
CA TYR A 451 -10.51 30.95 -6.16
C TYR A 451 -9.87 32.27 -5.76
N ASN A 452 -10.11 32.67 -4.51
CA ASN A 452 -9.41 33.78 -3.90
C ASN A 452 -8.12 33.32 -3.23
N THR A 453 -7.03 34.05 -3.42
CA THR A 453 -5.76 33.86 -2.72
C THR A 453 -5.73 34.63 -1.39
N GLY A 454 -4.70 34.37 -0.59
CA GLY A 454 -4.49 35.00 0.72
C GLY A 454 -5.31 34.36 1.84
N ARG A 455 -5.02 34.78 3.09
CA ARG A 455 -5.62 34.20 4.30
C ARG A 455 -7.15 34.27 4.32
N LEU A 456 -7.73 35.38 3.84
CA LEU A 456 -9.18 35.58 3.78
C LEU A 456 -9.85 34.77 2.65
N GLY A 457 -9.08 34.32 1.65
CA GLY A 457 -9.60 33.61 0.48
C GLY A 457 -9.86 32.11 0.69
N ARG A 458 -9.41 31.55 1.81
CA ARG A 458 -9.42 30.10 2.10
C ARG A 458 -10.79 29.43 1.95
N MET A 459 -11.88 30.17 2.21
CA MET A 459 -13.24 29.66 2.02
C MET A 459 -13.50 29.29 0.56
N SER A 460 -13.18 30.21 -0.36
CA SER A 460 -13.33 29.94 -1.80
C SER A 460 -12.39 28.83 -2.29
N CYS A 461 -11.22 28.64 -1.67
CA CYS A 461 -10.29 27.56 -2.00
C CYS A 461 -10.89 26.19 -1.67
N PHE A 462 -11.38 25.94 -0.46
CA PHE A 462 -11.90 24.60 -0.15
C PHE A 462 -13.19 24.29 -0.92
N MET A 463 -13.98 25.30 -1.26
CA MET A 463 -15.17 25.16 -2.12
C MET A 463 -14.83 25.04 -3.61
N ASN A 464 -13.58 25.26 -4.01
CA ASN A 464 -13.16 25.07 -5.40
C ASN A 464 -12.97 23.57 -5.68
N PRO A 465 -13.62 23.02 -6.73
CA PRO A 465 -13.56 21.59 -6.99
C PRO A 465 -12.32 21.16 -7.78
N THR A 466 -11.65 22.05 -8.51
CA THR A 466 -10.60 21.62 -9.46
C THR A 466 -9.26 22.28 -9.14
N PHE A 467 -8.21 21.47 -8.95
CA PHE A 467 -6.82 21.91 -8.68
C PHE A 467 -6.72 22.97 -7.58
N THR A 468 -7.43 22.77 -6.48
CA THR A 468 -7.36 23.65 -5.32
C THR A 468 -5.92 23.67 -4.78
N PRO A 469 -5.27 24.85 -4.67
CA PRO A 469 -3.89 24.93 -4.22
C PRO A 469 -3.82 24.59 -2.74
N VAL A 470 -2.93 23.66 -2.41
CA VAL A 470 -2.71 23.17 -1.05
C VAL A 470 -1.22 23.13 -0.72
N THR A 471 -0.95 23.07 0.58
CA THR A 471 0.38 22.83 1.14
C THR A 471 0.35 21.61 2.06
N MET A 472 1.45 21.33 2.75
CA MET A 472 1.50 20.33 3.81
C MET A 472 2.37 20.79 4.98
N ASN A 473 2.23 20.12 6.12
CA ASN A 473 2.94 20.48 7.34
C ASN A 473 4.46 20.45 7.18
N LEU A 474 5.00 19.52 6.37
CA LEU A 474 6.43 19.50 6.07
C LEU A 474 6.87 20.81 5.41
N LEU A 475 6.22 21.21 4.31
CA LEU A 475 6.56 22.43 3.57
C LEU A 475 6.39 23.70 4.43
N ARG A 476 5.35 23.76 5.27
CA ARG A 476 5.17 24.87 6.24
C ARG A 476 6.33 25.00 7.23
N ARG A 477 6.92 23.89 7.66
CA ARG A 477 8.09 23.88 8.56
C ARG A 477 9.37 24.31 7.85
N LEU A 478 9.53 23.92 6.60
CA LEU A 478 10.74 24.18 5.81
C LEU A 478 10.79 25.62 5.26
N ALA A 479 9.64 26.29 5.12
CA ALA A 479 9.56 27.68 4.66
C ALA A 479 8.82 28.58 5.68
N PRO A 480 9.37 28.81 6.89
CA PRO A 480 8.71 29.59 7.95
C PRO A 480 8.55 31.08 7.63
N GLY A 481 9.30 31.62 6.66
CA GLY A 481 9.22 33.01 6.20
C GLY A 481 8.12 33.32 5.19
N GLY A 482 7.52 32.29 4.56
CA GLY A 482 6.30 32.47 3.75
C GLY A 482 5.07 32.58 4.66
N SER A 483 3.99 33.25 4.26
CA SER A 483 2.77 33.34 5.09
C SER A 483 2.19 31.93 5.35
N PRO A 484 2.45 31.28 6.51
CA PRO A 484 2.35 29.82 6.64
C PRO A 484 0.89 29.32 6.61
N HIS A 485 -0.06 30.27 6.66
CA HIS A 485 -1.49 30.04 6.84
C HIS A 485 -2.34 30.51 5.67
N CYS A 486 -1.74 30.95 4.55
CA CYS A 486 -2.48 31.33 3.35
C CYS A 486 -3.03 30.10 2.60
N LEU A 487 -2.21 29.06 2.43
CA LEU A 487 -2.63 27.81 1.81
C LEU A 487 -3.16 26.81 2.84
N LEU A 488 -4.23 26.10 2.47
CA LEU A 488 -4.78 24.99 3.26
C LEU A 488 -3.90 23.76 3.12
N THR A 489 -3.81 22.93 4.16
CA THR A 489 -3.44 21.53 3.92
C THR A 489 -4.62 20.75 3.36
N ILE A 490 -4.37 19.64 2.68
CA ILE A 490 -5.44 18.74 2.20
C ILE A 490 -6.38 18.35 3.35
N ARG A 491 -5.80 18.03 4.51
CA ARG A 491 -6.57 17.67 5.72
C ARG A 491 -7.46 18.81 6.21
N GLU A 492 -6.99 20.06 6.16
CA GLU A 492 -7.79 21.23 6.52
C GLU A 492 -8.91 21.48 5.50
N ALA A 493 -8.62 21.36 4.20
CA ALA A 493 -9.61 21.53 3.14
C ALA A 493 -10.72 20.47 3.23
N GLN A 494 -10.36 19.21 3.46
CA GLN A 494 -11.30 18.10 3.65
C GLN A 494 -12.15 18.31 4.90
N LYS A 495 -11.54 18.62 6.05
CA LYS A 495 -12.30 18.95 7.27
C LYS A 495 -13.29 20.09 7.04
N ALA A 496 -12.89 21.14 6.32
CA ALA A 496 -13.77 22.24 5.99
C ALA A 496 -14.98 21.80 5.14
N LEU A 497 -14.77 20.93 4.14
CA LEU A 497 -15.86 20.37 3.33
C LEU A 497 -16.90 19.63 4.20
N TYR A 498 -16.46 18.73 5.08
CA TYR A 498 -17.37 18.01 5.99
C TYR A 498 -18.03 18.93 7.01
N SER A 499 -17.27 19.86 7.61
CA SER A 499 -17.83 20.83 8.57
C SER A 499 -18.79 21.84 7.91
N SER A 500 -18.73 21.99 6.59
CA SER A 500 -19.66 22.82 5.82
C SER A 500 -20.88 22.07 5.30
N PHE A 501 -21.01 20.77 5.60
CA PHE A 501 -22.09 19.90 5.13
C PHE A 501 -22.17 19.76 3.60
N LEU A 502 -21.06 20.02 2.89
CA LEU A 502 -20.95 19.73 1.46
C LEU A 502 -20.70 18.24 1.17
N LEU A 503 -20.13 17.56 2.17
CA LEU A 503 -19.88 16.12 2.22
C LEU A 503 -20.31 15.59 3.59
N ASP A 504 -20.73 14.32 3.63
CA ASP A 504 -21.30 13.67 4.82
C ASP A 504 -20.37 12.58 5.37
N PRO A 505 -20.34 12.37 6.70
CA PRO A 505 -19.76 11.18 7.29
C PRO A 505 -20.45 9.92 6.76
N MET A 506 -19.64 8.93 6.40
CA MET A 506 -20.08 7.66 5.81
C MET A 506 -19.45 6.52 6.59
N TYR A 507 -20.09 5.36 6.61
CA TYR A 507 -19.44 4.15 7.10
C TYR A 507 -19.25 3.13 5.98
N PHE A 508 -18.15 2.42 6.09
CA PHE A 508 -17.69 1.37 5.20
C PHE A 508 -17.48 0.10 6.02
N GLY A 509 -17.22 -1.03 5.38
CA GLY A 509 -16.76 -2.18 6.13
C GLY A 509 -16.37 -3.39 5.31
N ILE A 510 -15.85 -4.40 5.99
CA ILE A 510 -15.59 -5.71 5.39
C ILE A 510 -16.72 -6.68 5.73
N TYR A 511 -17.22 -7.40 4.73
CA TYR A 511 -18.34 -8.32 4.84
C TYR A 511 -17.91 -9.76 4.49
N GLY A 512 -18.15 -10.70 5.39
CA GLY A 512 -17.80 -12.12 5.19
C GLY A 512 -18.06 -12.99 6.41
N THR A 513 -17.80 -14.30 6.30
CA THR A 513 -18.04 -15.24 7.42
C THR A 513 -16.91 -15.26 8.44
N ASN A 514 -15.66 -15.02 8.00
CA ASN A 514 -14.46 -14.98 8.83
C ASN A 514 -13.76 -13.61 8.66
N ALA A 515 -14.48 -12.53 8.92
CA ALA A 515 -14.00 -11.17 8.70
C ALA A 515 -13.36 -10.54 9.95
N SER A 516 -13.54 -11.13 11.14
CA SER A 516 -13.05 -10.62 12.43
C SER A 516 -11.54 -10.37 12.47
N THR A 517 -10.75 -11.20 11.79
CA THR A 517 -9.28 -11.10 11.75
C THR A 517 -8.75 -10.21 10.63
N SER A 518 -9.63 -9.53 9.87
CA SER A 518 -9.21 -8.69 8.77
C SER A 518 -8.43 -7.46 9.23
N LEU A 519 -7.33 -7.17 8.54
CA LEU A 519 -6.56 -5.93 8.75
C LEU A 519 -7.16 -4.71 8.00
N SER A 520 -8.26 -4.88 7.25
CA SER A 520 -8.88 -3.80 6.49
C SER A 520 -9.29 -2.59 7.35
N PRO A 521 -9.91 -2.75 8.54
CA PRO A 521 -10.20 -1.62 9.42
C PRO A 521 -8.94 -0.88 9.88
N CYS A 522 -7.88 -1.62 10.25
CA CYS A 522 -6.58 -1.06 10.66
C CYS A 522 -5.87 -0.32 9.52
N MET A 523 -6.28 -0.56 8.27
CA MET A 523 -5.75 0.11 7.09
C MET A 523 -6.61 1.33 6.71
N HIS A 524 -7.94 1.19 6.61
CA HIS A 524 -8.83 2.24 6.15
C HIS A 524 -9.09 3.34 7.18
N ASN A 525 -9.27 3.00 8.47
CA ASN A 525 -9.57 4.01 9.50
C ASN A 525 -8.43 5.03 9.69
N PRO A 526 -7.14 4.61 9.81
CA PRO A 526 -6.04 5.56 9.83
C PRO A 526 -5.97 6.40 8.55
N ALA A 527 -6.21 5.80 7.38
CA ALA A 527 -6.21 6.50 6.11
C ALA A 527 -7.27 7.60 6.04
N PHE A 528 -8.52 7.33 6.47
CA PHE A 528 -9.56 8.36 6.57
C PHE A 528 -9.14 9.51 7.49
N LYS A 529 -8.60 9.19 8.68
CA LYS A 529 -8.14 10.16 9.67
C LYS A 529 -7.00 11.04 9.15
N PHE A 530 -6.07 10.47 8.38
CA PHE A 530 -4.98 11.18 7.73
C PHE A 530 -5.50 12.18 6.70
N CYS A 531 -6.43 11.73 5.85
CA CYS A 531 -7.08 12.57 4.84
C CYS A 531 -8.05 13.61 5.43
N GLY A 532 -8.36 13.55 6.73
CA GLY A 532 -9.27 14.50 7.38
C GLY A 532 -10.75 14.20 7.14
N MET A 533 -11.06 12.95 6.80
CA MET A 533 -12.43 12.48 6.58
C MET A 533 -12.99 11.87 7.87
N PRO A 534 -14.26 12.14 8.23
CA PRO A 534 -14.90 11.60 9.43
C PRO A 534 -15.55 10.22 9.17
N HIS A 535 -15.03 9.44 8.22
CA HIS A 535 -15.57 8.13 7.90
C HIS A 535 -15.15 7.06 8.90
N GLU A 536 -15.88 5.95 8.91
CA GLU A 536 -15.60 4.78 9.73
C GLU A 536 -15.57 3.51 8.88
N TYR A 537 -14.67 2.58 9.18
CA TYR A 537 -14.58 1.27 8.53
C TYR A 537 -14.80 0.17 9.57
N LYS A 538 -15.85 -0.63 9.40
CA LYS A 538 -16.34 -1.64 10.35
C LYS A 538 -16.13 -3.07 9.87
N ILE A 539 -16.26 -4.03 10.79
CA ILE A 539 -16.31 -5.46 10.47
C ILE A 539 -17.77 -5.92 10.52
N PHE A 540 -18.22 -6.55 9.44
CA PHE A 540 -19.54 -7.17 9.33
C PHE A 540 -19.39 -8.68 9.14
N GLN A 541 -19.18 -9.40 10.24
CA GLN A 541 -19.11 -10.86 10.21
C GLN A 541 -20.52 -11.45 10.15
N GLN A 542 -20.90 -12.03 9.01
CA GLN A 542 -22.25 -12.50 8.76
C GLN A 542 -22.25 -13.85 8.03
N PRO A 543 -23.13 -14.80 8.40
CA PRO A 543 -23.20 -16.11 7.78
C PRO A 543 -23.91 -16.12 6.42
N THR A 544 -24.67 -15.07 6.08
CA THR A 544 -25.46 -14.96 4.84
C THR A 544 -25.47 -13.53 4.33
N LEU A 545 -25.83 -13.30 3.05
CA LEU A 545 -25.95 -11.97 2.45
C LEU A 545 -27.15 -11.12 2.93
N ASN A 546 -28.05 -11.65 3.77
CA ASN A 546 -29.29 -10.95 4.12
C ASN A 546 -29.04 -9.62 4.84
N TYR A 547 -28.05 -9.58 5.73
CA TYR A 547 -27.71 -8.36 6.46
C TYR A 547 -27.14 -7.27 5.53
N LEU A 548 -26.50 -7.65 4.42
CA LEU A 548 -25.99 -6.69 3.44
C LEU A 548 -27.13 -5.85 2.84
N ARG A 549 -28.32 -6.42 2.65
CA ARG A 549 -29.50 -5.66 2.18
C ARG A 549 -29.95 -4.60 3.18
N LYS A 550 -29.81 -4.85 4.49
CA LYS A 550 -30.06 -3.84 5.54
C LYS A 550 -29.05 -2.70 5.45
N LEU A 551 -27.76 -3.02 5.26
CA LEU A 551 -26.71 -2.00 5.06
C LEU A 551 -26.98 -1.14 3.83
N ILE A 552 -27.41 -1.75 2.72
CA ILE A 552 -27.74 -1.04 1.48
C ILE A 552 -28.95 -0.09 1.67
N SER A 553 -29.83 -0.35 2.63
CA SER A 553 -30.98 0.52 2.90
C SER A 553 -30.61 1.78 3.70
N ASP A 554 -29.40 1.85 4.24
CA ASP A 554 -28.90 2.97 5.02
C ASP A 554 -28.30 4.04 4.10
N GLU A 555 -28.73 5.29 4.30
CA GLU A 555 -28.29 6.44 3.50
C GLU A 555 -26.80 6.77 3.69
N ASN A 556 -26.22 6.38 4.83
CA ASN A 556 -24.83 6.64 5.20
C ASN A 556 -23.91 5.47 4.88
N PHE A 557 -24.42 4.38 4.30
CA PHE A 557 -23.58 3.28 3.80
C PHE A 557 -22.78 3.76 2.59
N GLY A 558 -21.45 3.77 2.73
CA GLY A 558 -20.52 4.24 1.71
C GLY A 558 -19.93 3.13 0.83
N GLY A 559 -20.02 1.87 1.25
CA GLY A 559 -19.51 0.72 0.51
C GLY A 559 -18.96 -0.39 1.40
N ALA A 560 -18.66 -1.55 0.80
CA ALA A 560 -18.10 -2.67 1.52
C ALA A 560 -17.08 -3.48 0.70
N SER A 561 -16.03 -3.95 1.37
CA SER A 561 -15.16 -4.98 0.83
C SER A 561 -15.78 -6.35 1.11
N ILE A 562 -15.91 -7.17 0.07
CA ILE A 562 -16.53 -8.50 0.14
C ILE A 562 -15.42 -9.55 0.20
N THR A 563 -15.41 -10.36 1.26
CA THR A 563 -14.49 -11.49 1.40
C THR A 563 -15.23 -12.83 1.28
N ALA A 564 -14.50 -13.94 1.43
CA ALA A 564 -15.06 -15.28 1.33
C ALA A 564 -16.24 -15.48 2.32
N PRO A 565 -17.28 -16.24 1.93
CA PRO A 565 -17.47 -16.93 0.65
C PRO A 565 -18.19 -16.09 -0.43
N PHE A 566 -18.59 -14.85 -0.12
CA PHE A 566 -19.63 -14.14 -0.88
C PHE A 566 -19.19 -13.46 -2.18
N LYS A 567 -17.90 -13.50 -2.55
CA LYS A 567 -17.37 -12.80 -3.74
C LYS A 567 -18.08 -13.18 -5.05
N LYS A 568 -18.65 -14.39 -5.14
CA LYS A 568 -19.48 -14.83 -6.29
C LYS A 568 -20.97 -14.60 -6.08
N GLU A 569 -21.47 -14.80 -4.86
CA GLU A 569 -22.90 -14.67 -4.55
C GLU A 569 -23.40 -13.23 -4.65
N VAL A 570 -22.53 -12.25 -4.40
CA VAL A 570 -22.87 -10.83 -4.43
C VAL A 570 -23.27 -10.33 -5.83
N PHE A 571 -22.94 -11.04 -6.91
CA PHE A 571 -23.41 -10.69 -8.26
C PHE A 571 -24.92 -10.62 -8.36
N ALA A 572 -25.65 -11.44 -7.58
CA ALA A 572 -27.10 -11.48 -7.63
C ALA A 572 -27.78 -10.19 -7.15
N ILE A 573 -27.04 -9.29 -6.50
CA ILE A 573 -27.56 -8.02 -5.97
C ILE A 573 -26.89 -6.78 -6.58
N VAL A 574 -25.88 -6.95 -7.43
CA VAL A 574 -25.15 -5.84 -8.05
C VAL A 574 -25.81 -5.44 -9.36
N ASP A 575 -26.09 -4.15 -9.56
CA ASP A 575 -26.73 -3.62 -10.77
C ASP A 575 -25.72 -3.38 -11.90
N PHE A 576 -24.54 -2.87 -11.55
CA PHE A 576 -23.48 -2.54 -12.50
C PHE A 576 -22.17 -3.21 -12.07
N THR A 577 -21.44 -3.81 -13.00
CA THR A 577 -20.17 -4.50 -12.72
C THR A 577 -19.07 -3.96 -13.59
N SER A 578 -17.88 -3.76 -13.01
CA SER A 578 -16.70 -3.44 -13.81
C SER A 578 -16.41 -4.54 -14.85
N PRO A 579 -15.83 -4.20 -16.02
CA PRO A 579 -15.36 -5.19 -16.99
C PRO A 579 -14.41 -6.21 -16.36
N GLU A 580 -13.54 -5.75 -15.46
CA GLU A 580 -12.61 -6.57 -14.68
C GLU A 580 -13.34 -7.60 -13.80
N ALA A 581 -14.30 -7.17 -13.00
CA ALA A 581 -15.04 -8.06 -12.10
C ALA A 581 -15.84 -9.10 -12.88
N ARG A 582 -16.42 -8.71 -14.03
CA ARG A 582 -17.12 -9.61 -14.94
C ARG A 582 -16.18 -10.67 -15.53
N ALA A 583 -15.02 -10.25 -16.04
CA ALA A 583 -14.01 -11.13 -16.61
C ALA A 583 -13.46 -12.13 -15.58
N ILE A 584 -13.21 -11.67 -14.35
CA ILE A 584 -12.76 -12.53 -13.23
C ILE A 584 -13.90 -13.46 -12.75
N GLY A 585 -15.14 -12.98 -12.82
CA GLY A 585 -16.30 -13.66 -12.24
C GLY A 585 -16.29 -13.63 -10.71
N ALA A 586 -15.83 -12.53 -10.11
CA ALA A 586 -15.88 -12.28 -8.67
C ALA A 586 -15.88 -10.77 -8.37
N VAL A 587 -16.65 -10.34 -7.37
CA VAL A 587 -16.67 -8.97 -6.84
C VAL A 587 -16.12 -8.97 -5.42
N ASN A 588 -15.11 -8.14 -5.15
CA ASN A 588 -14.54 -7.97 -3.81
C ASN A 588 -14.81 -6.55 -3.26
N THR A 589 -15.38 -5.65 -4.05
CA THR A 589 -15.59 -4.25 -3.70
C THR A 589 -16.97 -3.82 -4.16
N LEU A 590 -17.81 -3.41 -3.22
CA LEU A 590 -19.17 -2.96 -3.46
C LEU A 590 -19.27 -1.46 -3.16
N VAL A 591 -19.78 -0.69 -4.12
CA VAL A 591 -19.94 0.76 -3.96
C VAL A 591 -21.37 1.18 -4.32
N PRO A 592 -22.10 1.86 -3.42
CA PRO A 592 -23.44 2.33 -3.71
C PRO A 592 -23.45 3.50 -4.70
N LEU A 593 -24.48 3.55 -5.52
CA LEU A 593 -24.77 4.66 -6.44
C LEU A 593 -26.02 5.39 -5.96
N ARG A 594 -25.96 6.72 -5.99
CA ARG A 594 -27.05 7.62 -5.57
C ARG A 594 -27.95 8.01 -6.73
N SER A 595 -27.53 7.74 -7.96
CA SER A 595 -28.35 7.81 -9.17
C SER A 595 -28.12 6.56 -10.04
N ARG A 596 -29.04 6.25 -10.95
CA ARG A 596 -28.91 5.13 -11.90
C ARG A 596 -27.97 5.45 -13.07
N ASN A 597 -26.87 6.13 -12.79
CA ASN A 597 -25.83 6.46 -13.76
C ASN A 597 -24.48 6.12 -13.12
N ILE A 598 -23.58 5.49 -13.88
CA ILE A 598 -22.22 5.16 -13.45
C ILE A 598 -21.42 6.42 -13.09
N GLU A 599 -21.75 7.59 -13.68
CA GLU A 599 -21.19 8.88 -13.30
C GLU A 599 -21.44 9.25 -11.84
N SER A 600 -22.44 8.64 -11.17
CA SER A 600 -22.66 8.75 -9.71
C SER A 600 -21.45 8.27 -8.89
N LEU A 601 -20.51 7.54 -9.49
CA LEU A 601 -19.19 7.24 -8.90
C LEU A 601 -18.39 8.51 -8.53
N LEU A 602 -18.75 9.68 -9.06
CA LEU A 602 -18.14 10.97 -8.71
C LEU A 602 -18.77 11.64 -7.49
N ASP A 603 -20.03 11.31 -7.18
CA ASP A 603 -20.79 11.90 -6.06
C ASP A 603 -20.54 11.18 -4.72
N ARG A 604 -19.30 10.76 -4.47
CA ARG A 604 -18.91 10.04 -3.24
C ARG A 604 -18.94 10.96 -2.03
N ASN A 605 -19.08 10.35 -0.84
CA ASN A 605 -19.15 11.05 0.45
C ASN A 605 -20.38 11.97 0.59
N ARG A 606 -21.51 11.57 0.02
CA ARG A 606 -22.82 12.21 0.24
C ARG A 606 -23.84 11.16 0.67
N ALA A 607 -24.55 11.47 1.74
CA ALA A 607 -25.63 10.64 2.24
C ALA A 607 -26.83 10.73 1.29
N GLY A 608 -27.57 9.63 1.19
CA GLY A 608 -28.79 9.56 0.41
C GLY A 608 -29.15 8.14 0.02
N PRO A 609 -30.34 7.92 -0.56
CA PRO A 609 -30.82 6.58 -0.88
C PRO A 609 -29.87 5.87 -1.84
N VAL A 610 -29.56 4.60 -1.57
CA VAL A 610 -28.89 3.73 -2.54
C VAL A 610 -29.89 3.37 -3.63
N VAL A 611 -29.62 3.80 -4.86
CA VAL A 611 -30.51 3.55 -6.01
C VAL A 611 -30.01 2.38 -6.86
N ALA A 612 -28.70 2.14 -6.85
CA ALA A 612 -28.06 1.01 -7.53
C ALA A 612 -26.73 0.66 -6.85
N LEU A 613 -26.16 -0.50 -7.18
CA LEU A 613 -24.89 -0.99 -6.67
C LEU A 613 -23.90 -1.22 -7.81
N TYR A 614 -22.69 -0.74 -7.61
CA TYR A 614 -21.54 -1.00 -8.46
C TYR A 614 -20.61 -2.02 -7.81
N GLY A 615 -20.31 -3.12 -8.51
CA GLY A 615 -19.39 -4.17 -8.08
C GLY A 615 -18.08 -4.14 -8.87
N ASP A 616 -16.97 -4.09 -8.16
CA ASP A 616 -15.62 -4.12 -8.73
C ASP A 616 -14.77 -5.23 -8.09
N ASN A 617 -13.64 -5.55 -8.72
CA ASN A 617 -12.62 -6.46 -8.22
C ASN A 617 -11.27 -5.77 -8.16
N THR A 618 -10.74 -5.58 -6.95
CA THR A 618 -9.43 -4.98 -6.69
C THR A 618 -8.34 -5.98 -6.35
N ASP A 619 -8.68 -7.27 -6.20
CA ASP A 619 -7.70 -8.33 -5.88
C ASP A 619 -6.63 -8.41 -6.97
N TRP A 620 -7.02 -8.35 -8.25
CA TRP A 620 -6.10 -8.43 -9.38
C TRP A 620 -5.12 -7.25 -9.44
N ILE A 621 -5.55 -6.06 -8.98
CA ILE A 621 -4.72 -4.85 -8.95
C ILE A 621 -3.59 -5.02 -7.94
N GLY A 622 -3.90 -5.60 -6.79
CA GLY A 622 -2.89 -5.91 -5.78
C GLY A 622 -1.81 -6.83 -6.34
N ILE A 623 -2.23 -7.93 -6.97
CA ILE A 623 -1.34 -8.92 -7.57
C ILE A 623 -0.51 -8.30 -8.70
N HIS A 624 -1.17 -7.64 -9.66
CA HIS A 624 -0.54 -6.98 -10.79
C HIS A 624 0.53 -5.97 -10.35
N THR A 625 0.20 -5.13 -9.37
CA THR A 625 1.09 -4.08 -8.84
C THR A 625 2.30 -4.69 -8.13
N CYS A 626 2.09 -5.71 -7.31
CA CYS A 626 3.18 -6.41 -6.63
C CYS A 626 4.12 -7.11 -7.61
N ILE A 627 3.60 -7.74 -8.67
CA ILE A 627 4.45 -8.33 -9.73
C ILE A 627 5.27 -7.23 -10.41
N ARG A 628 4.63 -6.16 -10.88
CA ARG A 628 5.30 -5.08 -11.61
C ARG A 628 6.40 -4.39 -10.78
N HIS A 629 6.16 -4.17 -9.49
CA HIS A 629 7.15 -3.53 -8.61
C HIS A 629 8.36 -4.42 -8.30
N ASN A 630 8.17 -5.74 -8.30
CA ASN A 630 9.20 -6.70 -7.89
C ASN A 630 9.84 -7.45 -9.07
N LEU A 631 9.33 -7.32 -10.30
CA LEU A 631 10.01 -7.83 -11.49
C LEU A 631 11.22 -6.98 -11.84
N SER A 632 12.40 -7.59 -11.90
CA SER A 632 13.61 -6.93 -12.40
C SER A 632 13.45 -6.51 -13.88
N PRO A 633 14.15 -5.45 -14.35
CA PRO A 633 14.07 -5.02 -15.74
C PRO A 633 14.38 -6.12 -16.77
N ILE A 634 15.27 -7.07 -16.45
CA ILE A 634 15.61 -8.21 -17.31
C ILE A 634 14.45 -9.22 -17.45
N ASN A 635 13.67 -9.39 -16.37
CA ASN A 635 12.47 -10.23 -16.30
C ASN A 635 11.19 -9.46 -16.67
N GLY A 636 11.32 -8.27 -17.27
CA GLY A 636 10.19 -7.53 -17.82
C GLY A 636 9.35 -8.42 -18.74
N VAL A 637 8.02 -8.26 -18.68
CA VAL A 637 7.09 -9.15 -19.38
C VAL A 637 7.25 -9.03 -20.89
N LYS A 638 7.51 -10.17 -21.54
CA LYS A 638 7.67 -10.34 -22.99
C LYS A 638 6.64 -11.35 -23.49
N ARG A 639 6.49 -11.48 -24.81
CA ARG A 639 5.57 -12.46 -25.41
C ARG A 639 5.80 -13.91 -24.97
N ARG A 640 7.05 -14.27 -24.68
CA ARG A 640 7.45 -15.62 -24.22
C ARG A 640 7.42 -15.80 -22.70
N THR A 641 7.08 -14.77 -21.94
CA THR A 641 7.04 -14.86 -20.47
C THR A 641 6.00 -15.89 -20.04
N THR A 642 6.44 -16.83 -19.21
CA THR A 642 5.59 -17.86 -18.60
C THR A 642 5.32 -17.53 -17.14
N ALA A 643 4.09 -17.76 -16.69
CA ALA A 643 3.72 -17.65 -15.29
C ALA A 643 3.10 -18.95 -14.75
N LEU A 644 3.27 -19.20 -13.46
CA LEU A 644 2.68 -20.31 -12.72
C LEU A 644 1.70 -19.80 -11.66
N VAL A 645 0.47 -20.30 -11.67
CA VAL A 645 -0.54 -20.05 -10.64
C VAL A 645 -0.80 -21.33 -9.86
N VAL A 646 -0.71 -21.25 -8.54
CA VAL A 646 -0.94 -22.39 -7.64
C VAL A 646 -2.26 -22.17 -6.89
N GLY A 647 -3.21 -23.08 -7.06
CA GLY A 647 -4.57 -22.94 -6.56
C GLY A 647 -5.58 -22.58 -7.66
N ALA A 648 -6.86 -22.93 -7.46
CA ALA A 648 -7.94 -22.68 -8.42
C ALA A 648 -9.14 -21.90 -7.84
N GLY A 649 -8.94 -21.18 -6.73
CA GLY A 649 -9.98 -20.39 -6.05
C GLY A 649 -10.30 -19.04 -6.72
N GLY A 650 -11.11 -18.21 -6.06
CA GLY A 650 -11.45 -16.86 -6.55
C GLY A 650 -10.21 -15.96 -6.74
N MET A 651 -9.23 -16.07 -5.84
CA MET A 651 -7.96 -15.34 -5.96
C MET A 651 -7.12 -15.81 -7.16
N ALA A 652 -7.19 -17.10 -7.53
CA ALA A 652 -6.50 -17.61 -8.71
C ALA A 652 -7.05 -16.99 -10.00
N ARG A 653 -8.37 -16.77 -10.08
CA ARG A 653 -8.99 -16.05 -11.20
C ARG A 653 -8.50 -14.61 -11.30
N ALA A 654 -8.42 -13.91 -10.17
CA ALA A 654 -7.86 -12.55 -10.11
C ALA A 654 -6.36 -12.53 -10.49
N ALA A 655 -5.59 -13.53 -10.06
CA ALA A 655 -4.18 -13.68 -10.42
C ALA A 655 -3.99 -13.87 -11.93
N ILE A 656 -4.73 -14.80 -12.54
CA ILE A 656 -4.68 -15.05 -13.99
C ILE A 656 -5.06 -13.79 -14.77
N TYR A 657 -6.14 -13.11 -14.38
CA TYR A 657 -6.52 -11.85 -15.02
C TYR A 657 -5.42 -10.80 -14.90
N GLY A 658 -4.81 -10.64 -13.72
CA GLY A 658 -3.67 -9.75 -13.50
C GLY A 658 -2.46 -10.08 -14.37
N LEU A 659 -2.14 -11.36 -14.56
CA LEU A 659 -1.05 -11.84 -15.43
C LEU A 659 -1.34 -11.53 -16.91
N LEU A 660 -2.56 -11.80 -17.37
CA LEU A 660 -2.97 -11.48 -18.74
C LEU A 660 -2.91 -9.97 -19.01
N ARG A 661 -3.32 -9.15 -18.04
CA ARG A 661 -3.20 -7.68 -18.09
C ARG A 661 -1.75 -7.19 -18.09
N LEU A 662 -0.82 -7.92 -17.47
CA LEU A 662 0.61 -7.65 -17.57
C LEU A 662 1.20 -7.99 -18.94
N GLY A 663 0.46 -8.71 -19.80
CA GLY A 663 0.90 -9.16 -21.11
C GLY A 663 1.45 -10.58 -21.14
N VAL A 664 1.34 -11.34 -20.05
CA VAL A 664 1.74 -12.76 -20.00
C VAL A 664 0.82 -13.55 -20.92
N ARG A 665 1.38 -14.38 -21.80
CA ARG A 665 0.62 -15.18 -22.78
C ARG A 665 0.59 -16.66 -22.45
N THR A 666 1.50 -17.17 -21.63
CA THR A 666 1.53 -18.57 -21.21
C THR A 666 1.35 -18.66 -19.71
N VAL A 667 0.23 -19.23 -19.26
CA VAL A 667 -0.09 -19.39 -17.84
C VAL A 667 -0.34 -20.86 -17.54
N LEU A 668 0.44 -21.43 -16.63
CA LEU A 668 0.25 -22.79 -16.14
C LEU A 668 -0.43 -22.73 -14.77
N ILE A 669 -1.38 -23.63 -14.52
CA ILE A 669 -2.13 -23.70 -13.27
C ILE A 669 -1.91 -25.07 -12.64
N HIS A 670 -1.47 -25.10 -11.39
CA HIS A 670 -1.45 -26.32 -10.58
C HIS A 670 -2.45 -26.20 -9.43
N ASN A 671 -3.26 -27.23 -9.19
CA ASN A 671 -4.16 -27.27 -8.05
C ASN A 671 -4.39 -28.72 -7.60
N ARG A 672 -4.58 -28.93 -6.29
CA ARG A 672 -4.81 -30.26 -5.68
C ARG A 672 -5.91 -31.08 -6.38
N THR A 673 -6.94 -30.39 -6.89
CA THR A 673 -8.04 -31.02 -7.63
C THR A 673 -8.05 -30.52 -9.07
N THR A 674 -7.64 -31.37 -10.02
CA THR A 674 -7.50 -31.06 -11.46
C THR A 674 -8.78 -30.48 -12.04
N ARG A 675 -9.94 -31.09 -11.74
CA ARG A 675 -11.27 -30.63 -12.20
C ARG A 675 -11.53 -29.14 -11.91
N THR A 676 -11.11 -28.64 -10.76
CA THR A 676 -11.32 -27.23 -10.41
C THR A 676 -10.38 -26.29 -11.17
N ALA A 677 -9.16 -26.72 -11.49
CA ALA A 677 -8.26 -25.96 -12.36
C ALA A 677 -8.79 -25.93 -13.80
N GLU A 678 -9.32 -27.05 -14.30
CA GLU A 678 -9.97 -27.12 -15.62
C GLU A 678 -11.18 -26.18 -15.72
N GLU A 679 -11.96 -26.01 -14.65
CA GLU A 679 -13.07 -25.05 -14.61
C GLU A 679 -12.56 -23.60 -14.76
N VAL A 680 -11.41 -23.27 -14.17
CA VAL A 680 -10.77 -21.96 -14.35
C VAL A 680 -10.25 -21.80 -15.78
N VAL A 681 -9.61 -22.83 -16.36
CA VAL A 681 -9.17 -22.82 -17.76
C VAL A 681 -10.36 -22.63 -18.71
N ARG A 682 -11.44 -23.42 -18.53
CA ARG A 682 -12.68 -23.29 -19.33
C ARG A 682 -13.29 -21.90 -19.21
N HIS A 683 -13.29 -21.31 -18.02
CA HIS A 683 -13.78 -19.94 -17.81
C HIS A 683 -13.01 -18.94 -18.68
N PHE A 684 -11.68 -18.96 -18.64
CA PHE A 684 -10.86 -18.01 -19.42
C PHE A 684 -10.80 -18.30 -20.91
N ASN A 685 -10.94 -19.56 -21.34
CA ASN A 685 -11.03 -19.92 -22.77
C ASN A 685 -12.30 -19.37 -23.44
N GLY A 686 -13.36 -19.09 -22.67
CA GLY A 686 -14.58 -18.44 -23.17
C GLY A 686 -14.43 -16.93 -23.45
N TYR A 687 -13.31 -16.32 -23.06
CA TYR A 687 -13.02 -14.90 -23.27
C TYR A 687 -12.01 -14.70 -24.40
N ARG A 688 -12.29 -13.75 -25.30
CA ARG A 688 -11.31 -13.29 -26.28
C ARG A 688 -10.48 -12.15 -25.68
N PHE A 689 -9.20 -12.41 -25.45
CA PHE A 689 -8.22 -11.42 -25.01
C PHE A 689 -7.50 -10.81 -26.22
N THR A 690 -7.53 -9.48 -26.37
CA THR A 690 -6.80 -8.77 -27.44
C THR A 690 -5.29 -8.72 -27.17
N SER A 691 -4.50 -8.20 -28.12
CA SER A 691 -3.06 -7.94 -27.93
C SER A 691 -2.74 -7.09 -26.70
N ASP A 692 -3.74 -6.34 -26.22
CA ASP A 692 -3.61 -5.38 -25.12
C ASP A 692 -4.21 -5.92 -23.81
N GLY A 693 -4.61 -7.20 -23.80
CA GLY A 693 -5.15 -7.88 -22.62
C GLY A 693 -6.60 -7.51 -22.28
N ALA A 694 -7.31 -6.76 -23.13
CA ALA A 694 -8.73 -6.47 -22.96
C ALA A 694 -9.57 -7.70 -23.34
N SER A 695 -10.63 -8.00 -22.58
CA SER A 695 -11.47 -9.18 -22.77
C SER A 695 -12.88 -8.82 -23.24
N THR A 696 -13.39 -9.49 -24.29
CA THR A 696 -14.81 -9.44 -24.68
C THR A 696 -15.44 -10.83 -24.58
N PRO A 697 -16.69 -10.95 -24.07
CA PRO A 697 -17.42 -12.21 -24.08
C PRO A 697 -17.75 -12.61 -25.52
N THR A 698 -17.63 -13.88 -25.86
CA THR A 698 -18.08 -14.40 -27.15
C THR A 698 -19.53 -14.90 -27.06
N GLU A 699 -20.38 -14.56 -28.02
CA GLU A 699 -21.70 -15.20 -28.16
C GLU A 699 -21.49 -16.70 -28.45
N VAL A 700 -22.09 -17.54 -27.60
CA VAL A 700 -21.94 -18.99 -27.66
C VAL A 700 -22.75 -19.53 -28.84
N ASN A 701 -22.14 -19.62 -30.02
CA ASN A 701 -22.59 -20.55 -31.04
C ASN A 701 -21.85 -21.86 -30.87
N VAL A 702 -22.60 -22.89 -30.50
CA VAL A 702 -22.15 -24.27 -30.30
C VAL A 702 -21.69 -24.83 -31.65
N SER A 703 -20.40 -24.69 -31.96
CA SER A 703 -19.73 -25.42 -33.04
C SER A 703 -18.29 -25.71 -32.60
N PRO A 704 -17.82 -26.97 -32.63
CA PRO A 704 -16.61 -27.40 -31.93
C PRO A 704 -15.30 -27.16 -32.70
N LYS A 705 -15.25 -26.14 -33.56
CA LYS A 705 -14.02 -25.72 -34.26
C LYS A 705 -13.98 -24.20 -34.37
N VAL A 706 -13.47 -23.55 -33.34
CA VAL A 706 -12.98 -22.17 -33.45
C VAL A 706 -11.48 -22.30 -33.65
N ASP A 707 -11.01 -22.05 -34.87
CA ASP A 707 -9.59 -21.87 -35.14
C ASP A 707 -9.08 -20.76 -34.21
N ALA A 708 -8.22 -21.13 -33.26
CA ALA A 708 -7.65 -20.18 -32.31
C ALA A 708 -6.88 -19.12 -33.09
N ALA A 709 -7.27 -17.86 -32.96
CA ALA A 709 -6.54 -16.75 -33.57
C ALA A 709 -5.06 -16.82 -33.12
N PRO A 710 -4.09 -16.54 -34.01
CA PRO A 710 -2.66 -16.83 -33.79
C PRO A 710 -1.96 -16.09 -32.62
N ASN A 711 -2.71 -15.43 -31.72
CA ASN A 711 -2.21 -14.64 -30.58
C ASN A 711 -3.03 -14.79 -29.28
N SER A 712 -3.94 -15.78 -29.15
CA SER A 712 -4.67 -16.01 -27.90
C SER A 712 -3.75 -16.53 -26.79
N PRO A 713 -3.93 -16.11 -25.53
CA PRO A 713 -3.15 -16.65 -24.42
C PRO A 713 -3.43 -18.14 -24.22
N THR A 714 -2.39 -18.91 -23.91
CA THR A 714 -2.48 -20.34 -23.61
C THR A 714 -2.52 -20.54 -22.10
N ILE A 715 -3.61 -21.11 -21.61
CA ILE A 715 -3.79 -21.44 -20.19
C ILE A 715 -3.99 -22.95 -20.05
N ARG A 716 -3.15 -23.62 -19.27
CA ARG A 716 -3.16 -25.10 -19.15
C ARG A 716 -2.92 -25.57 -17.72
N VAL A 717 -3.38 -26.78 -17.43
CA VAL A 717 -3.26 -27.41 -16.10
C VAL A 717 -1.98 -28.26 -16.03
N LEU A 718 -1.27 -28.18 -14.90
CA LEU A 718 -0.27 -29.14 -14.48
C LEU A 718 -0.91 -30.08 -13.46
N GLU A 719 -1.04 -31.36 -13.81
CA GLU A 719 -1.83 -32.33 -13.07
C GLU A 719 -1.16 -32.69 -11.74
N SER A 720 0.15 -32.98 -11.76
CA SER A 720 0.93 -33.34 -10.59
C SER A 720 2.13 -32.42 -10.38
N LYS A 721 2.58 -32.29 -9.12
CA LYS A 721 3.89 -31.68 -8.81
C LYS A 721 5.06 -32.59 -9.25
N ASP A 722 4.81 -33.87 -9.50
CA ASP A 722 5.83 -34.81 -9.99
C ASP A 722 6.08 -34.68 -11.50
N ASP A 723 5.23 -33.95 -12.22
CA ASP A 723 5.35 -33.75 -13.65
C ASP A 723 6.58 -32.91 -13.99
N LYS A 724 7.28 -33.28 -15.08
CA LYS A 724 8.35 -32.44 -15.63
C LYS A 724 7.75 -31.13 -16.14
N TRP A 725 8.54 -30.05 -16.04
CA TRP A 725 8.16 -28.79 -16.68
C TRP A 725 8.02 -29.01 -18.21
N PRO A 726 6.97 -28.47 -18.86
CA PRO A 726 6.74 -28.74 -20.28
C PRO A 726 7.86 -28.19 -21.18
N ASP A 727 8.34 -29.00 -22.14
CA ASP A 727 9.43 -28.63 -23.05
C ASP A 727 9.08 -27.48 -24.02
N ASP A 728 7.78 -27.23 -24.21
CA ASP A 728 7.25 -26.18 -25.09
C ASP A 728 7.03 -24.83 -24.39
N ALA A 729 7.38 -24.70 -23.10
CA ALA A 729 7.29 -23.44 -22.36
C ALA A 729 8.58 -23.10 -21.61
N ASP A 730 8.98 -21.82 -21.69
CA ASP A 730 10.07 -21.28 -20.88
C ASP A 730 9.72 -21.41 -19.38
N PHE A 731 10.73 -21.56 -18.51
CA PHE A 731 10.54 -21.61 -17.06
C PHE A 731 9.84 -20.35 -16.54
N PRO A 732 9.03 -20.45 -15.48
CA PRO A 732 8.25 -19.32 -15.01
C PRO A 732 9.16 -18.28 -14.36
N THR A 733 9.01 -17.02 -14.76
CA THR A 733 9.61 -15.87 -14.06
C THR A 733 8.64 -15.19 -13.11
N ILE A 734 7.39 -15.64 -13.09
CA ILE A 734 6.31 -15.16 -12.20
C ILE A 734 5.58 -16.37 -11.62
N VAL A 735 5.50 -16.43 -10.29
CA VAL A 735 4.75 -17.47 -9.55
C VAL A 735 3.76 -16.80 -8.62
N VAL A 736 2.50 -17.26 -8.60
CA VAL A 736 1.47 -16.74 -7.68
C VAL A 736 0.77 -17.89 -6.97
N SER A 737 0.99 -18.01 -5.66
CA SER A 737 0.27 -18.95 -4.81
C SER A 737 -1.00 -18.33 -4.25
N CYS A 738 -2.13 -18.95 -4.58
CA CYS A 738 -3.48 -18.57 -4.21
C CYS A 738 -4.11 -19.57 -3.21
N ILE A 739 -3.29 -20.40 -2.57
CA ILE A 739 -3.73 -21.36 -1.56
C ILE A 739 -3.96 -20.61 -0.24
N SER A 740 -5.13 -20.80 0.37
CA SER A 740 -5.36 -20.33 1.74
C SER A 740 -4.60 -21.24 2.70
N ALA A 741 -3.51 -20.74 3.25
CA ALA A 741 -2.87 -21.34 4.42
C ALA A 741 -3.52 -20.81 5.70
N ARG A 742 -3.43 -21.57 6.78
CA ARG A 742 -3.64 -21.13 8.16
C ARG A 742 -2.43 -21.56 8.96
N GLU A 743 -2.19 -20.90 10.08
CA GLU A 743 -1.24 -21.41 11.06
C GLU A 743 -1.95 -22.44 11.93
N VAL A 744 -1.35 -23.61 12.09
CA VAL A 744 -1.80 -24.69 12.99
C VAL A 744 -0.54 -25.23 13.66
N ASP A 745 -0.47 -25.16 14.99
CA ASP A 745 0.70 -25.59 15.78
C ASP A 745 2.04 -24.93 15.35
N GLY A 746 2.01 -23.67 14.90
CA GLY A 746 3.20 -22.93 14.41
C GLY A 746 3.68 -23.32 13.00
N GLU A 747 2.96 -24.23 12.32
CA GLU A 747 3.23 -24.61 10.93
C GLU A 747 2.09 -24.22 9.98
N SER A 748 2.40 -24.15 8.68
CA SER A 748 1.40 -23.86 7.64
C SER A 748 0.50 -25.08 7.43
N SER A 749 -0.81 -24.87 7.48
CA SER A 749 -1.84 -25.90 7.23
C SER A 749 -1.82 -26.50 5.83
N ALA A 750 -1.01 -25.94 4.91
CA ALA A 750 -0.83 -26.42 3.55
C ALA A 750 0.63 -26.28 3.10
N ASP A 751 1.14 -27.31 2.42
CA ASP A 751 2.44 -27.26 1.76
C ASP A 751 2.37 -26.52 0.42
N THR A 752 2.81 -25.27 0.43
CA THR A 752 2.87 -24.41 -0.76
C THR A 752 4.19 -24.51 -1.54
N SER A 753 5.13 -25.36 -1.12
CA SER A 753 6.42 -25.53 -1.80
C SER A 753 6.25 -26.06 -3.23
N LEU A 754 7.21 -25.74 -4.10
CA LEU A 754 7.21 -26.14 -5.50
C LEU A 754 8.40 -27.05 -5.83
N PRO A 755 8.28 -27.92 -6.86
CA PRO A 755 9.41 -28.70 -7.34
C PRO A 755 10.58 -27.78 -7.75
N PRO A 756 11.83 -28.04 -7.32
CA PRO A 756 12.98 -27.21 -7.70
C PRO A 756 13.15 -27.07 -9.23
N GLY A 757 12.81 -28.12 -9.98
CA GLY A 757 12.84 -28.12 -11.44
C GLY A 757 11.87 -27.13 -12.08
N TRP A 758 10.77 -26.77 -11.40
CA TRP A 758 9.83 -25.75 -11.89
C TRP A 758 10.34 -24.32 -11.66
N LEU A 759 11.34 -24.13 -10.80
CA LEU A 759 11.93 -22.81 -10.47
C LEU A 759 13.29 -22.58 -11.14
N ALA A 760 13.61 -23.33 -12.20
CA ALA A 760 14.91 -23.34 -12.86
C ALA A 760 15.17 -22.15 -13.82
N SER A 761 14.46 -21.02 -13.66
CA SER A 761 14.71 -19.81 -14.44
C SER A 761 16.13 -19.26 -14.21
N PRO A 762 16.96 -19.06 -15.25
CA PRO A 762 18.35 -18.63 -15.10
C PRO A 762 18.49 -17.18 -14.61
N THR A 763 17.44 -16.37 -14.78
CA THR A 763 17.39 -14.97 -14.35
C THR A 763 16.54 -14.78 -13.08
N GLY A 764 16.13 -15.88 -12.45
CA GLY A 764 15.20 -15.87 -11.33
C GLY A 764 13.81 -15.40 -11.73
N GLY A 765 13.12 -14.76 -10.81
CA GLY A 765 11.73 -14.35 -10.98
C GLY A 765 11.13 -13.71 -9.74
N VAL A 766 9.82 -13.48 -9.75
CA VAL A 766 9.06 -13.06 -8.58
C VAL A 766 8.07 -14.16 -8.19
N ALA A 767 8.00 -14.47 -6.90
CA ALA A 767 6.99 -15.36 -6.35
C ALA A 767 6.16 -14.64 -5.29
N ILE A 768 4.84 -14.69 -5.44
CA ILE A 768 3.88 -14.02 -4.57
C ILE A 768 3.05 -15.06 -3.85
N GLU A 769 2.98 -14.94 -2.52
CA GLU A 769 2.04 -15.67 -1.69
C GLU A 769 0.88 -14.74 -1.31
N LEU A 770 -0.37 -15.16 -1.56
CA LEU A 770 -1.54 -14.34 -1.21
C LEU A 770 -2.02 -14.56 0.22
N SER A 771 -1.64 -15.68 0.85
CA SER A 771 -1.86 -15.85 2.28
C SER A 771 -0.94 -14.92 3.08
N TYR A 772 -1.48 -14.34 4.15
CA TYR A 772 -0.72 -13.54 5.12
C TYR A 772 -0.79 -14.13 6.53
N THR A 773 -1.29 -15.36 6.66
CA THR A 773 -1.37 -16.09 7.94
C THR A 773 -1.12 -17.58 7.68
N PRO A 774 0.06 -18.13 8.02
CA PRO A 774 1.22 -17.46 8.60
C PRO A 774 1.90 -16.50 7.60
N LEU A 775 2.73 -15.58 8.10
CA LEU A 775 3.51 -14.67 7.25
C LEU A 775 4.59 -15.41 6.44
N GLU A 776 5.09 -16.52 6.98
CA GLU A 776 6.18 -17.30 6.39
C GLU A 776 5.70 -18.66 5.91
N THR A 777 5.26 -18.74 4.65
CA THR A 777 4.81 -20.01 4.05
C THR A 777 5.98 -20.83 3.50
N PRO A 778 5.80 -22.16 3.29
CA PRO A 778 6.82 -23.00 2.67
C PRO A 778 7.35 -22.47 1.34
N LEU A 779 6.47 -21.92 0.47
CA LEU A 779 6.88 -21.26 -0.76
C LEU A 779 7.80 -20.06 -0.50
N LEU A 780 7.44 -19.17 0.43
CA LEU A 780 8.26 -17.99 0.71
C LEU A 780 9.64 -18.37 1.27
N LYS A 781 9.71 -19.37 2.16
CA LYS A 781 10.98 -19.91 2.66
C LYS A 781 11.86 -20.42 1.51
N GLN A 782 11.27 -21.20 0.62
CA GLN A 782 11.96 -21.74 -0.56
C GLN A 782 12.49 -20.61 -1.47
N ILE A 783 11.67 -19.64 -1.81
CA ILE A 783 12.04 -18.55 -2.73
C ILE A 783 13.12 -17.65 -2.12
N ARG A 784 13.06 -17.39 -0.81
CA ARG A 784 14.09 -16.60 -0.12
C ARG A 784 15.45 -17.30 -0.12
N SER A 785 15.49 -18.64 -0.01
CA SER A 785 16.75 -19.39 -0.19
C SER A 785 17.32 -19.35 -1.61
N MET A 786 16.53 -18.92 -2.60
CA MET A 786 16.93 -18.78 -4.00
C MET A 786 17.21 -17.32 -4.40
N SER A 787 17.30 -16.40 -3.42
CA SER A 787 17.53 -14.97 -3.68
C SER A 787 18.82 -14.67 -4.45
N ASP A 788 19.88 -15.45 -4.22
CA ASP A 788 21.15 -15.36 -4.97
C ASP A 788 20.99 -15.73 -6.46
N GLN A 789 19.94 -16.48 -6.82
CA GLN A 789 19.59 -16.84 -8.19
C GLN A 789 18.66 -15.79 -8.84
N GLY A 790 18.40 -14.66 -8.17
CA GLY A 790 17.58 -13.56 -8.66
C GLY A 790 16.09 -13.69 -8.35
N TRP A 791 15.68 -14.63 -7.48
CA TRP A 791 14.30 -14.78 -7.05
C TRP A 791 13.91 -13.76 -5.96
N ILE A 792 12.70 -13.21 -6.06
CA ILE A 792 12.15 -12.23 -5.13
C ILE A 792 10.85 -12.78 -4.53
N ALA A 793 10.85 -12.95 -3.19
CA ALA A 793 9.68 -13.38 -2.44
C ALA A 793 8.83 -12.19 -2.01
N VAL A 794 7.52 -12.27 -2.25
CA VAL A 794 6.53 -11.24 -1.88
C VAL A 794 5.42 -11.89 -1.06
N ASP A 795 5.25 -11.43 0.19
CA ASP A 795 4.23 -11.93 1.11
C ASP A 795 2.83 -11.32 0.86
N GLY A 796 1.80 -11.92 1.48
CA GLY A 796 0.42 -11.46 1.34
C GLY A 796 0.15 -10.09 1.97
N LEU A 797 0.94 -9.67 2.96
CA LEU A 797 0.86 -8.31 3.53
C LEU A 797 1.36 -7.24 2.57
N SER A 798 2.13 -7.61 1.55
CA SER A 798 2.51 -6.70 0.48
C SER A 798 1.37 -6.48 -0.52
N VAL A 799 0.51 -7.49 -0.74
CA VAL A 799 -0.61 -7.45 -1.68
C VAL A 799 -1.83 -6.75 -1.11
N LEU A 800 -2.14 -7.00 0.18
CA LEU A 800 -3.34 -6.48 0.84
C LEU A 800 -3.45 -4.93 0.80
N PRO A 801 -2.38 -4.15 1.05
CA PRO A 801 -2.42 -2.70 0.91
C PRO A 801 -2.64 -2.24 -0.53
N GLU A 802 -2.11 -2.96 -1.52
CA GLU A 802 -2.27 -2.57 -2.93
C GLU A 802 -3.73 -2.72 -3.40
N GLN A 803 -4.44 -3.79 -3.00
CA GLN A 803 -5.89 -3.88 -3.26
C GLN A 803 -6.69 -2.86 -2.43
N GLY A 804 -6.29 -2.63 -1.18
CA GLY A 804 -6.98 -1.71 -0.25
C GLY A 804 -6.90 -0.25 -0.69
N LYS A 805 -5.77 0.17 -1.27
CA LYS A 805 -5.60 1.49 -1.89
C LYS A 805 -6.67 1.76 -2.94
N ARG A 806 -6.91 0.79 -3.83
CA ARG A 806 -7.93 0.95 -4.87
C ARG A 806 -9.32 1.02 -4.27
N GLN A 807 -9.61 0.19 -3.26
CA GLN A 807 -10.88 0.25 -2.54
C GLN A 807 -11.09 1.63 -1.92
N PHE A 808 -10.06 2.20 -1.29
CA PHE A 808 -10.10 3.55 -0.73
C PHE A 808 -10.44 4.59 -1.80
N GLU A 809 -9.83 4.53 -2.99
CA GLU A 809 -10.17 5.43 -4.10
C GLU A 809 -11.62 5.26 -4.56
N LEU A 810 -12.10 4.02 -4.70
CA LEU A 810 -13.47 3.72 -5.13
C LEU A 810 -14.51 4.21 -4.11
N PHE A 811 -14.19 4.09 -2.83
CA PHE A 811 -15.03 4.52 -1.70
C PHE A 811 -15.08 6.03 -1.56
N THR A 812 -13.95 6.71 -1.70
CA THR A 812 -13.83 8.13 -1.33
C THR A 812 -13.67 9.09 -2.50
N ALA A 813 -13.39 8.57 -3.70
CA ALA A 813 -12.90 9.34 -4.86
C ALA A 813 -11.58 10.11 -4.59
N ARG A 814 -10.82 9.74 -3.56
CA ARG A 814 -9.55 10.39 -3.17
C ARG A 814 -8.38 9.42 -3.22
N LYS A 815 -7.18 9.95 -3.51
CA LYS A 815 -5.95 9.16 -3.44
C LYS A 815 -5.65 8.68 -2.00
N PRO A 816 -5.23 7.43 -1.83
CA PRO A 816 -4.94 6.84 -0.53
C PRO A 816 -3.57 7.32 0.01
N PRO A 817 -3.41 7.47 1.33
CA PRO A 817 -2.10 7.64 1.96
C PRO A 817 -1.35 6.30 1.97
N ILE A 818 -0.64 6.03 0.88
CA ILE A 818 -0.03 4.72 0.57
C ILE A 818 0.84 4.17 1.70
N GLU A 819 1.75 4.97 2.27
CA GLU A 819 2.68 4.50 3.31
C GLU A 819 1.93 4.12 4.59
N MET A 820 0.91 4.90 4.97
CA MET A 820 0.09 4.61 6.13
C MET A 820 -0.71 3.31 5.97
N MET A 821 -1.23 3.05 4.77
CA MET A 821 -1.98 1.82 4.49
C MET A 821 -1.08 0.57 4.39
N ARG A 822 0.21 0.73 4.06
CA ARG A 822 1.19 -0.37 3.97
C ARG A 822 1.69 -0.86 5.32
N SER A 823 1.65 -0.01 6.34
CA SER A 823 1.96 -0.38 7.72
C SER A 823 0.71 -0.24 8.58
N PRO A 824 -0.32 -1.09 8.40
CA PRO A 824 -1.50 -1.06 9.23
C PRO A 824 -1.08 -1.35 10.67
N SER A 825 -0.95 -0.30 11.48
CA SER A 825 -0.64 -0.46 12.89
C SER A 825 -1.91 -0.87 13.60
N VAL A 826 -1.86 -2.03 14.26
CA VAL A 826 -2.89 -2.39 15.23
C VAL A 826 -2.89 -1.29 16.30
N PRO A 827 -4.03 -0.65 16.63
CA PRO A 827 -4.04 0.38 17.65
C PRO A 827 -3.57 -0.21 18.99
N LYS A 828 -2.62 0.47 19.64
CA LYS A 828 -2.15 0.10 20.98
C LYS A 828 -3.34 0.06 21.94
N ARG A 829 -3.40 -1.00 22.73
CA ARG A 829 -4.41 -1.23 23.78
C ARG A 829 -3.69 -1.62 25.06
N ASN A 830 -4.27 -1.25 26.20
CA ASN A 830 -3.76 -1.56 27.52
C ASN A 830 -4.66 -2.61 28.18
N PHE A 831 -4.02 -3.65 28.70
CA PHE A 831 -4.63 -4.76 29.42
C PHE A 831 -4.13 -4.77 30.86
N PHE A 832 -4.95 -5.28 31.78
CA PHE A 832 -4.64 -5.21 33.20
C PHE A 832 -4.97 -6.50 33.94
N ILE A 833 -4.33 -6.73 35.09
CA ILE A 833 -4.84 -7.63 36.13
C ILE A 833 -5.32 -6.83 37.33
N PHE A 834 -6.57 -7.05 37.75
CA PHE A 834 -7.18 -6.47 38.95
C PHE A 834 -7.18 -7.46 40.11
N GLY A 835 -6.70 -7.06 41.29
CA GLY A 835 -6.67 -7.92 42.47
C GLY A 835 -5.92 -7.30 43.64
N HIS A 836 -5.89 -8.01 44.78
CA HIS A 836 -5.13 -7.63 45.96
C HIS A 836 -3.97 -8.61 46.21
N ASN A 837 -2.81 -8.12 46.68
CA ASN A 837 -1.58 -8.90 46.85
C ASN A 837 -1.07 -9.60 45.57
N ILE A 838 -1.09 -8.88 44.45
CA ILE A 838 -0.77 -9.40 43.11
C ILE A 838 0.51 -8.82 42.50
N SER A 839 1.27 -8.01 43.24
CA SER A 839 2.52 -7.38 42.78
C SER A 839 3.53 -8.38 42.16
N HIS A 840 3.50 -9.65 42.58
CA HIS A 840 4.38 -10.70 42.09
C HIS A 840 3.73 -11.66 41.09
N THR A 841 2.53 -11.39 40.59
CA THR A 841 1.89 -12.23 39.56
C THR A 841 2.76 -12.36 38.30
N LEU A 842 2.67 -13.51 37.63
CA LEU A 842 3.40 -13.78 36.39
C LEU A 842 2.58 -13.50 35.12
N SER A 843 1.31 -13.12 35.24
CA SER A 843 0.45 -12.79 34.08
C SER A 843 1.04 -11.72 33.15
N PRO A 844 1.71 -10.64 33.63
CA PRO A 844 2.37 -9.69 32.75
C PRO A 844 3.48 -10.30 31.89
N THR A 845 4.24 -11.27 32.44
CA THR A 845 5.28 -11.96 31.66
C THR A 845 4.66 -12.77 30.53
N LEU A 846 3.56 -13.48 30.80
CA LEU A 846 2.84 -14.28 29.80
C LEU A 846 2.28 -13.39 28.68
N HIS A 847 1.39 -12.46 29.02
CA HIS A 847 0.68 -11.67 28.01
C HIS A 847 1.60 -10.73 27.23
N ASN A 848 2.56 -10.06 27.88
CA ASN A 848 3.50 -9.21 27.14
C ASN A 848 4.46 -10.02 26.25
N THR A 849 4.72 -11.29 26.57
CA THR A 849 5.47 -12.17 25.65
C THR A 849 4.60 -12.54 24.45
N GLY A 850 3.35 -12.94 24.66
CA GLY A 850 2.43 -13.22 23.56
C GLY A 850 2.21 -12.01 22.64
N PHE A 851 2.07 -10.81 23.21
CA PHE A 851 1.95 -9.59 22.41
C PHE A 851 3.22 -9.30 21.59
N ARG A 852 4.41 -9.48 22.18
CA ARG A 852 5.68 -9.29 21.46
C ARG A 852 5.86 -10.30 20.34
N GLU A 853 5.56 -11.58 20.59
CA GLU A 853 5.71 -12.66 19.61
C GLU A 853 4.81 -12.43 18.40
N LEU A 854 3.58 -11.96 18.62
CA LEU A 854 2.64 -11.63 17.54
C LEU A 854 2.78 -10.21 16.99
N ALA A 855 3.85 -9.49 17.35
CA ALA A 855 4.11 -8.10 16.99
C ALA A 855 2.92 -7.14 17.26
N LEU A 856 2.16 -7.41 18.31
CA LEU A 856 1.04 -6.59 18.76
C LEU A 856 1.56 -5.46 19.66
N PRO A 857 1.17 -4.19 19.43
CA PRO A 857 1.68 -3.04 20.20
C PRO A 857 0.97 -2.88 21.56
N HIS A 858 0.36 -3.95 22.08
CA HIS A 858 -0.38 -3.97 23.33
C HIS A 858 0.55 -4.05 24.53
N HIS A 859 0.03 -3.66 25.70
CA HIS A 859 0.75 -3.76 26.96
C HIS A 859 -0.15 -4.32 28.05
N TYR A 860 0.39 -5.23 28.86
CA TYR A 860 -0.27 -5.85 29.99
C TYR A 860 0.35 -5.38 31.32
N GLY A 861 -0.44 -4.73 32.17
CA GLY A 861 -0.02 -4.15 33.45
C GLY A 861 -0.68 -4.79 34.69
N ILE A 862 -0.16 -4.46 35.87
CA ILE A 862 -0.74 -4.83 37.17
C ILE A 862 -1.46 -3.60 37.73
N HIS A 863 -2.72 -3.76 38.14
CA HIS A 863 -3.43 -2.75 38.92
C HIS A 863 -3.90 -3.36 40.25
N GLN A 864 -3.09 -3.16 41.28
CA GLN A 864 -3.36 -3.69 42.62
C GLN A 864 -4.29 -2.75 43.39
N THR A 865 -5.42 -3.28 43.87
CA THR A 865 -6.37 -2.54 44.71
C THR A 865 -7.05 -3.48 45.71
N GLU A 866 -7.41 -2.94 46.88
CA GLU A 866 -8.14 -3.63 47.95
C GLU A 866 -9.63 -3.80 47.63
N SER A 867 -10.21 -2.98 46.74
CA SER A 867 -11.63 -3.03 46.39
C SER A 867 -11.87 -2.64 44.93
N VAL A 868 -13.00 -3.06 44.36
CA VAL A 868 -13.45 -2.58 43.04
C VAL A 868 -13.99 -1.16 43.20
N ASP A 869 -13.11 -0.17 42.98
CA ASP A 869 -13.33 1.25 43.26
C ASP A 869 -13.32 2.13 41.99
N ALA A 870 -13.36 3.46 42.17
CA ALA A 870 -13.32 4.44 41.10
C ALA A 870 -12.05 4.37 40.22
N SER A 871 -10.94 3.80 40.73
CA SER A 871 -9.73 3.60 39.94
C SER A 871 -9.91 2.49 38.91
N VAL A 872 -10.58 1.40 39.29
CA VAL A 872 -10.94 0.31 38.37
C VAL A 872 -11.93 0.83 37.33
N GLU A 873 -12.95 1.59 37.76
CA GLU A 873 -13.93 2.21 36.87
C GLU A 873 -13.28 3.16 35.86
N SER A 874 -12.32 3.99 36.28
CA SER A 874 -11.57 4.87 35.38
C SER A 874 -10.78 4.09 34.32
N ILE A 875 -10.11 3.01 34.72
CA ILE A 875 -9.30 2.18 33.81
C ILE A 875 -10.19 1.47 32.78
N ILE A 876 -11.27 0.82 33.22
CA ILE A 876 -12.14 0.07 32.30
C ILE A 876 -12.85 1.00 31.31
N ASN A 877 -13.05 2.28 31.65
CA ASN A 877 -13.67 3.29 30.79
C ASN A 877 -12.70 4.00 29.84
N ALA A 878 -11.38 3.79 29.95
CA ALA A 878 -10.40 4.40 29.05
C ALA A 878 -10.57 3.91 27.60
N ASN A 879 -10.37 4.82 26.63
CA ASN A 879 -10.54 4.54 25.19
C ASN A 879 -9.59 3.45 24.66
N ASP A 880 -8.44 3.29 25.29
CA ASP A 880 -7.39 2.33 24.93
C ASP A 880 -7.44 1.05 25.77
N PHE A 881 -8.43 0.88 26.67
CA PHE A 881 -8.58 -0.37 27.42
C PHE A 881 -8.96 -1.53 26.48
N GLY A 882 -8.19 -2.61 26.56
CA GLY A 882 -8.35 -3.81 25.75
C GLY A 882 -9.03 -4.98 26.47
N GLY A 883 -9.02 -4.98 27.80
CA GLY A 883 -9.53 -6.08 28.62
C GLY A 883 -8.76 -6.20 29.93
N ALA A 884 -9.22 -7.07 30.83
CA ALA A 884 -8.49 -7.33 32.06
C ALA A 884 -8.72 -8.73 32.62
N SER A 885 -7.71 -9.34 33.23
CA SER A 885 -7.93 -10.45 34.16
C SER A 885 -8.36 -9.90 35.51
N VAL A 886 -9.15 -10.68 36.25
CA VAL A 886 -9.63 -10.34 37.58
C VAL A 886 -9.32 -11.50 38.51
N THR A 887 -8.67 -11.22 39.63
CA THR A 887 -8.33 -12.22 40.62
C THR A 887 -8.83 -11.85 42.02
N PHE A 888 -8.52 -12.68 43.01
CA PHE A 888 -8.97 -12.51 44.39
C PHE A 888 -8.67 -11.09 44.92
N PRO A 889 -9.60 -10.45 45.66
CA PRO A 889 -10.96 -10.89 46.01
C PRO A 889 -12.06 -10.43 45.03
N HIS A 890 -11.70 -9.85 43.87
CA HIS A 890 -12.60 -9.04 43.04
C HIS A 890 -13.52 -9.82 42.10
N LYS A 891 -13.31 -11.13 41.92
CA LYS A 891 -14.03 -11.96 40.94
C LYS A 891 -15.56 -11.97 41.12
N LEU A 892 -16.06 -11.73 42.34
CA LEU A 892 -17.50 -11.67 42.64
C LEU A 892 -18.09 -10.27 42.55
N GLN A 893 -17.25 -9.23 42.50
CA GLN A 893 -17.68 -7.83 42.57
C GLN A 893 -17.60 -7.12 41.22
N ILE A 894 -16.58 -7.45 40.41
CA ILE A 894 -16.30 -6.75 39.14
C ILE A 894 -17.48 -6.76 38.17
N GLY A 895 -18.29 -7.82 38.17
CA GLY A 895 -19.45 -7.96 37.29
C GLY A 895 -20.47 -6.83 37.41
N LYS A 896 -20.49 -6.09 38.53
CA LYS A 896 -21.36 -4.93 38.75
C LYS A 896 -20.99 -3.71 37.90
N LEU A 897 -19.76 -3.63 37.42
CA LEU A 897 -19.27 -2.54 36.57
C LEU A 897 -19.32 -2.88 35.07
N LEU A 898 -19.81 -4.07 34.71
CA LEU A 898 -19.82 -4.56 33.32
C LEU A 898 -21.23 -4.43 32.73
N ASP A 899 -21.31 -4.17 31.42
CA ASP A 899 -22.59 -4.08 30.71
C ASP A 899 -23.27 -5.45 30.54
N ALA A 900 -22.49 -6.53 30.58
CA ALA A 900 -22.99 -7.89 30.45
C ALA A 900 -22.06 -8.91 31.08
N VAL A 901 -22.56 -10.13 31.26
CA VAL A 901 -21.78 -11.30 31.66
C VAL A 901 -22.16 -12.46 30.75
N THR A 902 -21.18 -13.25 30.28
CA THR A 902 -21.39 -14.40 29.40
C THR A 902 -22.25 -15.49 30.09
N PRO A 903 -22.95 -16.35 29.33
CA PRO A 903 -23.76 -17.41 29.93
C PRO A 903 -22.96 -18.36 30.85
N CYS A 904 -21.70 -18.66 30.53
CA CYS A 904 -20.84 -19.48 31.39
C CYS A 904 -20.45 -18.73 32.67
N ALA A 905 -20.03 -17.46 32.58
CA ALA A 905 -19.68 -16.68 33.77
C ALA A 905 -20.91 -16.38 34.67
N GLN A 906 -22.11 -16.26 34.09
CA GLN A 906 -23.36 -16.18 34.84
C GLN A 906 -23.62 -17.46 35.64
N LYS A 907 -23.48 -18.64 35.01
CA LYS A 907 -23.64 -19.93 35.69
C LYS A 907 -22.58 -20.15 36.77
N ILE A 908 -21.34 -19.76 36.52
CA ILE A 908 -20.25 -19.82 37.51
C ILE A 908 -20.50 -18.84 38.66
N GLY A 909 -21.11 -17.69 38.38
CA GLY A 909 -21.34 -16.63 39.36
C GLY A 909 -20.06 -15.86 39.74
N ALA A 910 -19.02 -15.92 38.90
CA ALA A 910 -17.76 -15.23 39.11
C ALA A 910 -17.12 -14.84 37.76
N VAL A 911 -16.55 -13.64 37.68
CA VAL A 911 -15.87 -13.09 36.50
C VAL A 911 -14.37 -13.01 36.78
N ASN A 912 -13.56 -13.73 35.99
CA ASN A 912 -12.10 -13.61 36.04
C ASN A 912 -11.52 -12.89 34.80
N THR A 913 -12.35 -12.58 33.80
CA THR A 913 -11.91 -12.02 32.52
C THR A 913 -12.89 -10.94 32.08
N VAL A 914 -12.39 -9.75 31.74
CA VAL A 914 -13.15 -8.63 31.20
C VAL A 914 -12.79 -8.48 29.73
N LEU A 915 -13.80 -8.49 28.89
CA LEU A 915 -13.75 -8.34 27.44
C LEU A 915 -14.29 -6.98 27.03
N VAL A 916 -13.81 -6.48 25.90
CA VAL A 916 -14.32 -5.28 25.24
C VAL A 916 -14.95 -5.69 23.92
N GLU A 917 -16.26 -5.55 23.83
CA GLU A 917 -17.03 -5.78 22.60
C GLU A 917 -17.50 -4.44 22.03
N GLU A 918 -17.73 -4.37 20.72
CA GLU A 918 -18.42 -3.24 20.10
C GLU A 918 -19.86 -3.64 19.80
N ASP A 919 -20.83 -2.89 20.32
CA ASP A 919 -22.24 -3.09 20.03
C ASP A 919 -22.49 -2.82 18.53
N SER A 920 -22.78 -3.90 17.79
CA SER A 920 -22.98 -3.88 16.34
C SER A 920 -24.15 -3.01 15.87
N GLU A 921 -25.10 -2.65 16.75
CA GLU A 921 -26.26 -1.82 16.39
C GLU A 921 -26.07 -0.34 16.74
N LYS A 922 -25.30 -0.01 17.79
CA LYS A 922 -25.18 1.35 18.33
C LYS A 922 -23.77 1.95 18.26
N GLY A 923 -22.77 1.16 17.87
CA GLY A 923 -21.36 1.58 17.86
C GLY A 923 -20.82 1.94 19.26
N ARG A 924 -21.52 1.52 20.32
CA ARG A 924 -21.09 1.78 21.70
C ARG A 924 -20.21 0.63 22.17
N ARG A 925 -19.07 0.97 22.75
CA ARG A 925 -18.22 0.03 23.47
C ARG A 925 -19.00 -0.62 24.62
N ARG A 926 -18.96 -1.95 24.70
CA ARG A 926 -19.63 -2.78 25.71
C ARG A 926 -18.58 -3.60 26.46
N LEU A 927 -18.65 -3.58 27.79
CA LEU A 927 -17.81 -4.38 28.67
C LEU A 927 -18.53 -5.69 29.02
N VAL A 928 -17.91 -6.82 28.73
CA VAL A 928 -18.49 -8.15 28.97
C VAL A 928 -17.62 -8.94 29.92
N GLY A 929 -18.21 -9.47 30.99
CA GLY A 929 -17.55 -10.34 31.95
C GLY A 929 -17.60 -11.79 31.52
N ASP A 930 -16.46 -12.46 31.57
CA ASP A 930 -16.29 -13.88 31.28
C ASP A 930 -15.46 -14.58 32.36
N ASN A 931 -15.37 -15.90 32.28
CA ASN A 931 -14.56 -16.74 33.15
C ASN A 931 -13.73 -17.73 32.35
N THR A 932 -12.40 -17.66 32.44
CA THR A 932 -11.44 -18.57 31.82
C THR A 932 -10.78 -19.51 32.82
N ASP A 933 -11.06 -19.39 34.12
CA ASP A 933 -10.55 -20.33 35.13
C ASP A 933 -11.04 -21.75 34.81
N TRP A 934 -12.31 -21.91 34.38
CA TRP A 934 -12.87 -23.22 34.04
C TRP A 934 -12.21 -23.83 32.79
N HIS A 935 -11.78 -23.01 31.83
CA HIS A 935 -10.98 -23.46 30.70
C HIS A 935 -9.63 -24.00 31.16
N GLY A 936 -8.96 -23.28 32.07
CA GLY A 936 -7.69 -23.73 32.65
C GLY A 936 -7.81 -25.08 33.35
N ILE A 937 -8.82 -25.24 34.21
CA ILE A 937 -9.08 -26.49 34.93
C ILE A 937 -9.40 -27.63 33.97
N ARG A 938 -10.31 -27.39 33.02
CA ARG A 938 -10.74 -28.39 32.03
C ARG A 938 -9.57 -28.87 31.17
N ARG A 939 -8.79 -27.95 30.60
CA ARG A 939 -7.64 -28.29 29.75
C ARG A 939 -6.58 -29.09 30.52
N CYS A 940 -6.33 -28.77 31.79
CA CYS A 940 -5.47 -29.59 32.64
C CYS A 940 -6.02 -31.02 32.81
N ILE A 941 -7.31 -31.19 33.09
CA ILE A 941 -7.92 -32.52 33.24
C ILE A 941 -7.85 -33.29 31.92
N GLU A 942 -8.16 -32.67 30.78
CA GLU A 942 -8.06 -33.30 29.45
C GLU A 942 -6.61 -33.75 29.15
N ARG A 943 -5.61 -32.93 29.50
CA ARG A 943 -4.18 -33.25 29.35
C ARG A 943 -3.69 -34.40 30.24
N SER A 944 -4.43 -34.78 31.27
CA SER A 944 -4.08 -35.94 32.11
C SER A 944 -4.19 -37.29 31.38
N GLY A 945 -4.91 -37.34 30.27
CA GLY A 945 -5.15 -38.58 29.52
C GLY A 945 -6.12 -39.55 30.17
N LEU A 946 -6.86 -39.13 31.21
CA LEU A 946 -7.94 -39.93 31.80
C LEU A 946 -9.06 -40.17 30.78
N SER A 947 -9.41 -41.45 30.59
CA SER A 947 -10.55 -41.88 29.77
C SER A 947 -11.72 -42.28 30.67
N ASP A 948 -12.93 -42.18 30.14
CA ASP A 948 -14.18 -42.53 30.81
C ASP A 948 -14.44 -41.76 32.14
N LEU A 949 -14.50 -40.43 32.03
CA LEU A 949 -14.80 -39.54 33.16
C LEU A 949 -16.27 -39.56 33.59
N ARG A 950 -17.20 -39.98 32.71
CA ARG A 950 -18.65 -39.93 32.99
C ARG A 950 -19.07 -40.76 34.20
N SER A 951 -18.42 -41.89 34.42
CA SER A 951 -18.66 -42.79 35.55
C SER A 951 -17.77 -42.53 36.76
N SER A 952 -17.01 -41.42 36.75
CA SER A 952 -16.06 -41.09 37.81
C SER A 952 -16.68 -40.08 38.76
N THR A 953 -16.22 -40.07 40.01
CA THR A 953 -16.55 -39.04 40.99
C THR A 953 -15.46 -37.96 40.96
N ALA A 954 -15.88 -36.70 41.09
CA ALA A 954 -14.98 -35.56 41.29
C ALA A 954 -15.09 -35.00 42.70
N LEU A 955 -14.00 -34.44 43.22
CA LEU A 955 -13.94 -33.72 44.49
C LEU A 955 -13.47 -32.29 44.26
N VAL A 956 -14.23 -31.32 44.76
CA VAL A 956 -13.83 -29.90 44.80
C VAL A 956 -13.64 -29.46 46.24
N LEU A 957 -12.46 -28.92 46.55
CA LEU A 957 -12.13 -28.38 47.87
C LEU A 957 -12.30 -26.86 47.89
N GLY A 958 -13.25 -26.38 48.69
CA GLY A 958 -13.58 -24.97 48.84
C GLY A 958 -14.93 -24.60 48.19
N ALA A 959 -15.38 -23.36 48.43
CA ALA A 959 -16.65 -22.84 47.90
C ALA A 959 -16.53 -21.41 47.32
N GLY A 960 -15.32 -21.00 46.92
CA GLY A 960 -15.02 -19.69 46.35
C GLY A 960 -15.17 -19.62 44.82
N GLY A 961 -14.71 -18.51 44.21
CA GLY A 961 -14.80 -18.30 42.75
C GLY A 961 -14.09 -19.38 41.92
N ALA A 962 -12.93 -19.87 42.37
CA ALA A 962 -12.22 -20.97 41.71
C ALA A 962 -12.96 -22.32 41.86
N ALA A 963 -13.59 -22.58 43.01
CA ALA A 963 -14.40 -23.78 43.22
C ALA A 963 -15.64 -23.79 42.29
N ARG A 964 -16.28 -22.65 42.09
CA ARG A 964 -17.39 -22.49 41.13
C ARG A 964 -16.96 -22.78 39.69
N ALA A 965 -15.80 -22.28 39.29
CA ALA A 965 -15.23 -22.59 37.97
C ALA A 965 -14.88 -24.08 37.84
N ALA A 966 -14.41 -24.73 38.92
CA ALA A 966 -14.15 -26.16 38.95
C ALA A 966 -15.44 -26.97 38.77
N CYS A 967 -16.52 -26.64 39.49
CA CYS A 967 -17.82 -27.29 39.32
C CYS A 967 -18.32 -27.19 37.87
N TYR A 968 -18.20 -26.01 37.25
CA TYR A 968 -18.56 -25.82 35.85
C TYR A 968 -17.70 -26.67 34.91
N ALA A 969 -16.37 -26.69 35.09
CA ALA A 969 -15.47 -27.52 34.29
C ALA A 969 -15.80 -29.02 34.40
N ILE A 970 -16.10 -29.50 35.61
CA ILE A 970 -16.50 -30.89 35.89
C ILE A 970 -17.80 -31.24 35.16
N GLN A 971 -18.80 -30.36 35.20
CA GLN A 971 -20.05 -30.53 34.47
C GLN A 971 -19.83 -30.61 32.96
N GLU A 972 -19.00 -29.73 32.40
CA GLU A 972 -18.69 -29.72 30.96
C GLU A 972 -17.86 -30.94 30.52
N LEU A 973 -17.11 -31.56 31.43
CA LEU A 973 -16.42 -32.84 31.22
C LEU A 973 -17.37 -34.05 31.29
N GLY A 974 -18.64 -33.84 31.63
CA GLY A 974 -19.67 -34.88 31.69
C GLY A 974 -19.61 -35.75 32.95
N ILE A 975 -18.88 -35.33 33.98
CA ILE A 975 -18.89 -35.97 35.30
C ILE A 975 -20.20 -35.59 36.00
N THR A 976 -20.90 -36.58 36.56
CA THR A 976 -22.20 -36.37 37.21
C THR A 976 -22.11 -36.37 38.73
N GLN A 977 -21.17 -37.12 39.31
CA GLN A 977 -21.00 -37.24 40.76
C GLN A 977 -19.97 -36.23 41.26
N LEU A 978 -20.37 -35.35 42.18
CA LEU A 978 -19.51 -34.30 42.74
C LEU A 978 -19.55 -34.29 44.27
N LEU A 979 -18.37 -34.42 44.89
CA LEU A 979 -18.17 -34.18 46.30
C LEU A 979 -17.64 -32.75 46.48
N VAL A 980 -18.23 -31.97 47.39
CA VAL A 980 -17.78 -30.63 47.72
C VAL A 980 -17.42 -30.58 49.19
N VAL A 981 -16.17 -30.23 49.50
CA VAL A 981 -15.69 -30.12 50.88
C VAL A 981 -15.37 -28.68 51.21
N ASN A 982 -15.97 -28.15 52.28
CA ASN A 982 -15.69 -26.80 52.74
C ASN A 982 -15.93 -26.65 54.25
N ARG A 983 -15.11 -25.83 54.93
CA ARG A 983 -15.24 -25.56 56.38
C ARG A 983 -16.64 -25.10 56.80
N THR A 984 -17.33 -24.37 55.93
CA THR A 984 -18.69 -23.89 56.15
C THR A 984 -19.64 -24.60 55.20
N ILE A 985 -20.42 -25.55 55.71
CA ILE A 985 -21.36 -26.37 54.92
C ILE A 985 -22.35 -25.49 54.14
N SER A 986 -22.93 -24.47 54.77
CA SER A 986 -23.93 -23.61 54.11
C SER A 986 -23.41 -22.96 52.82
N LYS A 987 -22.16 -22.48 52.81
CA LYS A 987 -21.53 -21.91 51.60
C LYS A 987 -21.33 -22.93 50.49
N ALA A 988 -20.98 -24.17 50.83
CA ALA A 988 -20.83 -25.24 49.84
C ALA A 988 -22.19 -25.72 49.32
N ALA A 989 -23.22 -25.78 50.16
CA ALA A 989 -24.59 -26.08 49.77
C ALA A 989 -25.17 -25.00 48.82
N GLU A 990 -24.96 -23.72 49.12
CA GLU A 990 -25.35 -22.60 48.25
C GLU A 990 -24.65 -22.66 46.88
N MET A 991 -23.38 -23.07 46.83
CA MET A 991 -22.66 -23.27 45.58
C MET A 991 -23.19 -24.48 44.81
N ALA A 992 -23.36 -25.63 45.49
CA ALA A 992 -23.87 -26.86 44.90
C ALA A 992 -25.26 -26.68 44.26
N ALA A 993 -26.13 -25.90 44.90
CA ALA A 993 -27.47 -25.59 44.37
C ALA A 993 -27.45 -24.86 43.01
N GLN A 994 -26.33 -24.25 42.61
CA GLN A 994 -26.19 -23.58 41.31
C GLN A 994 -25.85 -24.54 40.16
N PHE A 995 -25.54 -25.81 40.48
CA PHE A 995 -25.19 -26.85 39.51
C PHE A 995 -26.15 -28.05 39.63
N PRO A 996 -27.46 -27.88 39.35
CA PRO A 996 -28.45 -28.94 39.51
C PRO A 996 -28.26 -30.14 38.58
N ALA A 997 -27.41 -30.03 37.56
CA ALA A 997 -27.04 -31.13 36.68
C ALA A 997 -26.01 -32.08 37.31
N LEU A 998 -25.39 -31.68 38.43
CA LEU A 998 -24.44 -32.48 39.20
C LEU A 998 -25.13 -33.04 40.45
N ASP A 999 -24.92 -34.32 40.72
CA ASP A 999 -25.31 -34.97 41.97
C ASP A 999 -24.30 -34.62 43.07
N CYS A 1000 -24.55 -33.47 43.71
CA CYS A 1000 -23.61 -32.83 44.64
C CYS A 1000 -23.82 -33.30 46.08
N HIS A 1001 -22.78 -33.86 46.69
CA HIS A 1001 -22.74 -34.20 48.11
C HIS A 1001 -21.77 -33.27 48.85
N VAL A 1002 -22.27 -32.58 49.88
CA VAL A 1002 -21.50 -31.57 50.63
C VAL A 1002 -21.03 -32.11 51.96
N PHE A 1003 -19.75 -31.91 52.26
CA PHE A 1003 -19.11 -32.35 53.50
C PHE A 1003 -18.34 -31.22 54.17
N GLN A 1004 -18.23 -31.30 55.50
CA GLN A 1004 -17.45 -30.35 56.29
C GLN A 1004 -15.95 -30.67 56.26
N THR A 1005 -15.60 -31.96 56.22
CA THR A 1005 -14.22 -32.44 56.24
C THR A 1005 -13.92 -33.38 55.07
N LEU A 1006 -12.63 -33.51 54.73
CA LEU A 1006 -12.15 -34.45 53.72
C LEU A 1006 -12.38 -35.92 54.14
N GLU A 1007 -12.23 -36.21 55.44
CA GLU A 1007 -12.39 -37.55 56.01
C GLU A 1007 -13.82 -38.07 55.79
N ASP A 1008 -14.82 -37.21 56.03
CA ASP A 1008 -16.24 -37.56 55.84
C ASP A 1008 -16.55 -37.84 54.37
N ALA A 1009 -16.02 -37.01 53.46
CA ALA A 1009 -16.23 -37.17 52.02
C ALA A 1009 -15.62 -38.48 51.49
N VAL A 1010 -14.41 -38.83 51.93
CA VAL A 1010 -13.74 -40.08 51.53
C VAL A 1010 -14.44 -41.30 52.14
N SER A 1011 -14.90 -41.20 53.38
CA SER A 1011 -15.63 -42.29 54.05
C SER A 1011 -16.95 -42.59 53.36
N ALA A 1012 -17.75 -41.55 53.05
CA ALA A 1012 -19.01 -41.70 52.33
C ALA A 1012 -18.82 -42.31 50.93
N GLU A 1013 -17.74 -41.95 50.23
CA GLU A 1013 -17.46 -42.51 48.91
C GLU A 1013 -17.06 -43.99 48.97
N ARG A 1014 -16.29 -44.40 49.97
CA ARG A 1014 -15.93 -45.81 50.18
C ARG A 1014 -17.12 -46.68 50.54
N GLU A 1015 -18.05 -46.15 51.33
CA GLU A 1015 -19.30 -46.84 51.65
C GLU A 1015 -20.15 -47.06 50.40
N ARG A 1016 -20.15 -46.09 49.46
CA ARG A 1016 -20.85 -46.16 48.18
C ARG A 1016 -20.27 -47.21 47.23
N ASP A 1017 -18.94 -47.26 47.09
CA ASP A 1017 -18.25 -48.06 46.08
C ASP A 1017 -17.89 -49.50 46.53
N GLY A 1018 -17.99 -49.79 47.84
CA GLY A 1018 -17.65 -51.07 48.44
C GLY A 1018 -16.14 -51.25 48.73
N PRO A 1019 -15.76 -52.29 49.52
CA PRO A 1019 -14.38 -52.45 49.96
C PRO A 1019 -13.41 -52.66 48.79
N GLY A 1020 -12.44 -51.76 48.64
CA GLY A 1020 -11.35 -51.85 47.67
C GLY A 1020 -11.56 -51.13 46.34
N LYS A 1021 -12.67 -50.41 46.14
CA LYS A 1021 -12.90 -49.55 44.96
C LYS A 1021 -13.16 -48.11 45.39
N LEU A 1022 -12.54 -47.16 44.70
CA LEU A 1022 -12.80 -45.73 44.85
C LEU A 1022 -12.92 -45.13 43.45
N SER A 1023 -14.10 -44.60 43.12
CA SER A 1023 -14.43 -44.00 41.82
C SER A 1023 -13.99 -42.53 41.71
N LEU A 1024 -13.45 -41.96 42.81
CA LEU A 1024 -12.86 -40.63 42.85
C LEU A 1024 -11.58 -40.54 42.00
N LYS A 1025 -11.69 -39.97 40.81
CA LYS A 1025 -10.55 -39.82 39.86
C LYS A 1025 -10.14 -38.36 39.60
N VAL A 1026 -10.96 -37.38 39.97
CA VAL A 1026 -10.68 -35.96 39.72
C VAL A 1026 -10.74 -35.20 41.03
N ILE A 1027 -9.65 -34.53 41.40
CA ILE A 1027 -9.60 -33.65 42.58
C ILE A 1027 -9.19 -32.26 42.14
N VAL A 1028 -9.99 -31.25 42.46
CA VAL A 1028 -9.64 -29.84 42.25
C VAL A 1028 -9.53 -29.14 43.59
N ALA A 1029 -8.31 -28.76 43.96
CA ALA A 1029 -8.03 -28.08 45.21
C ALA A 1029 -8.11 -26.55 45.03
N CYS A 1030 -9.14 -25.90 45.60
CA CYS A 1030 -9.39 -24.47 45.46
C CYS A 1030 -9.23 -23.68 46.77
N VAL A 1031 -8.48 -24.24 47.73
CA VAL A 1031 -8.22 -23.63 49.04
C VAL A 1031 -6.81 -23.05 49.12
N PRO A 1032 -6.56 -22.04 49.96
CA PRO A 1032 -5.20 -21.58 50.26
C PRO A 1032 -4.34 -22.75 50.77
N ALA A 1033 -3.08 -22.80 50.33
CA ALA A 1033 -2.20 -23.91 50.70
C ALA A 1033 -1.95 -24.03 52.22
N ASP A 1034 -1.93 -22.90 52.93
CA ASP A 1034 -1.71 -22.86 54.38
C ASP A 1034 -2.89 -23.46 55.18
N ASP A 1035 -4.07 -23.56 54.57
CA ASP A 1035 -5.24 -24.17 55.21
C ASP A 1035 -5.15 -25.72 55.24
N LEU A 1036 -4.36 -26.33 54.34
CA LEU A 1036 -4.36 -27.78 54.09
C LEU A 1036 -2.95 -28.41 54.10
N GLY A 1037 -2.46 -28.67 55.32
CA GLY A 1037 -1.23 -29.45 55.56
C GLY A 1037 -1.40 -30.95 55.25
N GLU A 1038 -0.27 -31.66 55.12
CA GLU A 1038 -0.25 -33.09 54.81
C GLU A 1038 -1.01 -33.94 55.84
N GLU A 1039 -0.96 -33.52 57.10
CA GLU A 1039 -1.59 -34.17 58.25
C GLU A 1039 -3.13 -34.15 58.20
N LYS A 1040 -3.73 -33.29 57.39
CA LYS A 1040 -5.19 -33.15 57.24
C LYS A 1040 -5.74 -33.92 56.05
N ILE A 1041 -4.90 -34.67 55.33
CA ILE A 1041 -5.29 -35.42 54.14
C ILE A 1041 -5.56 -36.87 54.54
N PRO A 1042 -6.81 -37.36 54.41
CA PRO A 1042 -7.18 -38.70 54.87
C PRO A 1042 -6.43 -39.80 54.13
N ALA A 1043 -6.07 -40.86 54.86
CA ALA A 1043 -5.37 -42.01 54.32
C ALA A 1043 -6.22 -42.68 53.23
N GLY A 1044 -5.71 -42.68 51.99
CA GLY A 1044 -6.34 -43.29 50.82
C GLY A 1044 -7.37 -42.41 50.09
N LEU A 1045 -7.30 -41.09 50.22
CA LEU A 1045 -7.93 -40.13 49.29
C LEU A 1045 -7.54 -40.43 47.83
N PHE A 1046 -6.28 -40.79 47.61
CA PHE A 1046 -5.70 -41.18 46.32
C PHE A 1046 -5.75 -42.70 46.08
N GLY A 1047 -6.82 -43.35 46.55
CA GLY A 1047 -6.98 -44.81 46.49
C GLY A 1047 -7.30 -45.37 45.11
N ALA A 1048 -7.72 -44.53 44.16
CA ALA A 1048 -7.96 -44.94 42.78
C ALA A 1048 -6.66 -45.27 42.02
N GLU A 1049 -6.71 -46.25 41.11
CA GLU A 1049 -5.55 -46.68 40.31
C GLU A 1049 -4.96 -45.55 39.47
N LYS A 1050 -5.83 -44.70 38.90
CA LYS A 1050 -5.45 -43.51 38.13
C LYS A 1050 -6.36 -42.34 38.48
N GLY A 1051 -5.76 -41.15 38.58
CA GLY A 1051 -6.49 -39.92 38.87
C GLY A 1051 -5.74 -38.67 38.47
N VAL A 1052 -6.39 -37.52 38.61
CA VAL A 1052 -5.83 -36.20 38.36
C VAL A 1052 -6.10 -35.28 39.55
N LEU A 1053 -5.04 -34.61 39.99
CA LEU A 1053 -5.11 -33.51 40.95
C LEU A 1053 -4.83 -32.20 40.20
N VAL A 1054 -5.76 -31.27 40.25
CA VAL A 1054 -5.58 -29.88 39.80
C VAL A 1054 -5.51 -28.98 41.03
N GLU A 1055 -4.33 -28.47 41.33
CA GLU A 1055 -4.11 -27.51 42.41
C GLU A 1055 -4.27 -26.08 41.91
N MET A 1056 -5.19 -25.32 42.50
CA MET A 1056 -5.38 -23.90 42.15
C MET A 1056 -4.45 -22.99 42.95
N ALA A 1057 -3.91 -23.45 44.09
CA ALA A 1057 -2.96 -22.67 44.88
C ALA A 1057 -1.66 -22.45 44.10
N TYR A 1058 -1.32 -21.17 43.93
CA TYR A 1058 -0.12 -20.75 43.20
C TYR A 1058 1.15 -20.71 44.10
N ARG A 1059 0.98 -20.53 45.42
CA ARG A 1059 2.07 -20.50 46.40
C ARG A 1059 1.67 -21.26 47.67
N PRO A 1060 2.59 -22.05 48.27
CA PRO A 1060 3.91 -22.44 47.76
C PRO A 1060 3.82 -23.34 46.51
N GLN A 1061 4.93 -23.54 45.79
CA GLN A 1061 4.94 -24.34 44.54
C GLN A 1061 4.58 -25.81 44.72
N VAL A 1062 4.70 -26.33 45.94
CA VAL A 1062 4.34 -27.71 46.30
C VAL A 1062 3.51 -27.63 47.59
N THR A 1063 2.21 -27.91 47.49
CA THR A 1063 1.26 -27.92 48.62
C THR A 1063 1.27 -29.28 49.34
N GLY A 1064 0.68 -29.35 50.53
CA GLY A 1064 0.48 -30.63 51.23
C GLY A 1064 -0.29 -31.64 50.38
N MET A 1065 -1.32 -31.18 49.65
CA MET A 1065 -2.11 -32.00 48.73
C MET A 1065 -1.26 -32.60 47.61
N MET A 1066 -0.39 -31.80 47.00
CA MET A 1066 0.53 -32.27 45.97
C MET A 1066 1.56 -33.28 46.51
N LYS A 1067 2.10 -33.06 47.71
CA LYS A 1067 3.06 -34.00 48.32
C LYS A 1067 2.41 -35.35 48.58
N THR A 1068 1.20 -35.37 49.14
CA THR A 1068 0.48 -36.62 49.36
C THR A 1068 0.14 -37.31 48.03
N ALA A 1069 -0.36 -36.56 47.03
CA ALA A 1069 -0.64 -37.10 45.69
C ALA A 1069 0.61 -37.71 45.02
N SER A 1070 1.79 -37.09 45.19
CA SER A 1070 3.04 -37.53 44.55
C SER A 1070 3.51 -38.91 45.00
N ARG A 1071 2.99 -39.43 46.11
CA ARG A 1071 3.24 -40.78 46.60
C ARG A 1071 2.48 -41.85 45.80
N HIS A 1072 1.58 -41.45 44.89
CA HIS A 1072 0.74 -42.34 44.09
C HIS A 1072 1.08 -42.19 42.59
N PRO A 1073 1.87 -43.11 42.00
CA PRO A 1073 2.38 -42.96 40.61
C PRO A 1073 1.30 -42.89 39.53
N GLY A 1074 0.10 -43.40 39.79
CA GLY A 1074 -1.04 -43.33 38.87
C GLY A 1074 -1.75 -41.97 38.82
N TRP A 1075 -1.34 -41.02 39.66
CA TRP A 1075 -1.95 -39.69 39.75
C TRP A 1075 -1.15 -38.63 39.01
N THR A 1076 -1.82 -37.93 38.08
CA THR A 1076 -1.24 -36.77 37.39
C THR A 1076 -1.50 -35.51 38.19
N ILE A 1077 -0.46 -34.72 38.44
CA ILE A 1077 -0.55 -33.49 39.26
C ILE A 1077 -0.33 -32.27 38.36
N PHE A 1078 -1.33 -31.40 38.29
CA PHE A 1078 -1.22 -30.05 37.72
C PHE A 1078 -1.16 -29.03 38.85
N LYS A 1079 -0.13 -28.18 38.80
CA LYS A 1079 0.14 -27.12 39.77
C LYS A 1079 -0.66 -25.87 39.41
N GLY A 1080 -0.73 -24.91 40.35
CA GLY A 1080 -1.38 -23.62 40.08
C GLY A 1080 -0.76 -22.84 38.91
N VAL A 1081 0.53 -23.05 38.62
CA VAL A 1081 1.20 -22.48 37.43
C VAL A 1081 0.67 -23.07 36.11
N ASP A 1082 0.31 -24.35 36.08
CA ASP A 1082 -0.17 -25.02 34.87
C ASP A 1082 -1.59 -24.51 34.53
N VAL A 1083 -2.43 -24.34 35.55
CA VAL A 1083 -3.76 -23.74 35.38
C VAL A 1083 -3.65 -22.26 34.97
N LEU A 1084 -2.66 -21.53 35.52
CA LEU A 1084 -2.38 -20.15 35.12
C LEU A 1084 -2.00 -20.03 33.64
N GLU A 1085 -1.18 -20.94 33.12
CA GLU A 1085 -0.84 -20.99 31.70
C GLU A 1085 -2.10 -21.18 30.85
N GLU A 1086 -2.86 -22.24 31.12
CA GLU A 1086 -4.03 -22.62 30.31
C GLU A 1086 -5.13 -21.56 30.32
N GLN A 1087 -5.40 -20.93 31.47
CA GLN A 1087 -6.36 -19.83 31.52
C GLN A 1087 -5.86 -18.55 30.82
N ALA A 1088 -4.54 -18.30 30.84
CA ALA A 1088 -3.95 -17.12 30.21
C ALA A 1088 -3.94 -17.25 28.70
N TYR A 1089 -3.77 -18.46 28.15
CA TYR A 1089 -3.92 -18.72 26.72
C TYR A 1089 -5.35 -18.43 26.26
N ALA A 1090 -6.36 -18.92 27.00
CA ALA A 1090 -7.75 -18.62 26.70
C ALA A 1090 -8.06 -17.10 26.78
N GLN A 1091 -7.53 -16.39 27.78
CA GLN A 1091 -7.67 -14.92 27.87
C GLN A 1091 -7.03 -14.21 26.68
N PHE A 1092 -5.83 -14.62 26.31
CA PHE A 1092 -5.11 -14.05 25.18
C PHE A 1092 -5.87 -14.24 23.87
N GLU A 1093 -6.41 -15.45 23.65
CA GLU A 1093 -7.25 -15.79 22.49
C GLU A 1093 -8.51 -14.92 22.43
N LEU A 1094 -9.22 -14.78 23.56
CA LEU A 1094 -10.42 -13.96 23.64
C LEU A 1094 -10.16 -12.47 23.38
N TRP A 1095 -9.04 -11.94 23.87
CA TRP A 1095 -8.70 -10.52 23.69
C TRP A 1095 -8.18 -10.17 22.31
N THR A 1096 -7.40 -11.06 21.70
CA THR A 1096 -6.70 -10.77 20.44
C THR A 1096 -7.42 -11.34 19.21
N GLY A 1097 -8.31 -12.33 19.41
CA GLY A 1097 -8.89 -13.13 18.33
C GLY A 1097 -7.86 -13.99 17.59
N ARG A 1098 -6.65 -14.18 18.16
CA ARG A 1098 -5.54 -14.95 17.61
C ARG A 1098 -5.20 -16.11 18.53
N GLU A 1099 -4.65 -17.18 17.96
CA GLU A 1099 -4.11 -18.29 18.74
C GLU A 1099 -2.95 -17.82 19.63
N ALA A 1100 -2.90 -18.31 20.86
CA ALA A 1100 -1.84 -17.94 21.80
C ALA A 1100 -0.52 -18.62 21.39
N PRO A 1101 0.63 -17.91 21.34
CA PRO A 1101 1.93 -18.52 21.10
C PRO A 1101 2.40 -19.28 22.35
N VAL A 1102 1.84 -20.47 22.55
CA VAL A 1102 1.92 -21.27 23.78
C VAL A 1102 3.37 -21.55 24.17
N GLU A 1103 4.22 -21.95 23.21
CA GLU A 1103 5.62 -22.29 23.46
C GLU A 1103 6.41 -21.10 23.98
N ALA A 1104 6.28 -19.94 23.33
CA ALA A 1104 6.99 -18.72 23.70
C ALA A 1104 6.53 -18.21 25.07
N MET A 1105 5.21 -18.18 25.30
CA MET A 1105 4.63 -17.79 26.57
C MET A 1105 5.05 -18.72 27.71
N ARG A 1106 5.02 -20.04 27.49
CA ARG A 1106 5.47 -21.06 28.45
C ARG A 1106 6.96 -20.91 28.75
N ALA A 1107 7.80 -20.79 27.73
CA ALA A 1107 9.24 -20.63 27.90
C ALA A 1107 9.60 -19.39 28.73
N ALA A 1108 8.94 -18.26 28.46
CA ALA A 1108 9.13 -17.02 29.23
C ALA A 1108 8.67 -17.16 30.69
N LEU A 1109 7.55 -17.86 30.92
CA LEU A 1109 7.07 -18.13 32.28
C LEU A 1109 8.08 -19.00 33.06
N GLN A 1110 8.53 -20.10 32.46
CA GLN A 1110 9.49 -21.02 33.08
C GLN A 1110 10.84 -20.35 33.36
N ALA A 1111 11.33 -19.50 32.46
CA ALA A 1111 12.51 -18.68 32.70
C ALA A 1111 12.33 -17.76 33.92
N LYS A 1112 11.17 -17.08 34.01
CA LYS A 1112 10.85 -16.20 35.14
C LYS A 1112 10.67 -16.93 36.47
N ILE A 1113 10.18 -18.17 36.41
CA ILE A 1113 10.10 -19.04 37.58
C ILE A 1113 11.49 -19.45 38.05
N LYS A 1114 12.43 -19.79 37.15
CA LYS A 1114 13.81 -20.14 37.50
C LYS A 1114 14.62 -18.98 38.08
N GLU A 1115 14.30 -17.73 37.69
CA GLU A 1115 14.92 -16.52 38.23
C GLU A 1115 14.50 -16.19 39.67
N ARG A 1116 13.40 -16.78 40.15
CA ARG A 1116 12.83 -16.54 41.48
C ARG A 1116 13.12 -17.70 42.42
#